data_AF-A0A5N6E8B2-F1
#
_entry.id   AF-A0A5N6E8B2-F1
#
_cell.length_a   1.000
_cell.length_b   1.000
_cell.length_c   1.000
_cell.angle_alpha   90.00
_cell.angle_beta   90.00
_cell.angle_gamma   90.00
#
_symmetry.space_group_name_H-M   'P 1'
#
loop_
_entity.id
_entity.type
_entity.pdbx_description
1 polymer ?
#
loop_
_entity_poly.entity_id
_entity_poly.type
_entity_poly.pdbx_seq_one_letter_code
_entity_poly.pdbx_strand_id
1 'polypeptide(L)'
;MHPFRLKWVCRAGTCTRRCIQVGDTDLGTIRIDLNGKFICPGLIDCHVHIAAVPGSASLREMKDLSDNVSLLRQPSVCQSMLNRGFTTVRDCGGASLALKESIQEGVIPGPRLFIAGHALSQTGGHGDRRQQHDPNECCAGHVNGIGRIVDGVEQCLKYAREEIRQGSDFIKIMGGGGVASPSDQIHHLQFSDEEIKAIVTVANNAGTYVTSHAYTPQAIQQAIRQGVKGIEHGNLLDEATAKLMKENGVFLTPTLVTYATMDSPEFRGFLPPASAQKNREVLHKGLHALELASKAGVDICFGTDLLGPLHFAQSKEFAIRSSVQTPLEILQSATITPARLLKQDGFLGQILLPQIWKNRRRHDSESLSSAFFLSWAMAGVPLGVYNISDNFNIALQVQPNILIFLSLWTWSQCKYYGDKWTLKKIVPVAIVLCAVLGGVEAGLVFALRVAYRRGERWPSTLMAILSAVLLAAGVLRHYVDMFRTRSDAGLSLRFALLDASGDVASILSVIFQPSLSILGLIIYGTELVIWLGLMIILLYFRAARRRKGRDIRVDGPFDRTNKCWNIPICLLTSLILSSQPLVCKSFPFSLFSLVVNMHILSFIVALALPVLVCPQSTEPASLSPRLAGVDLERFRLTPNAEYVDSDQQIPISTTNVGLIEQSYIETAIKLVRETFPNTTFRLREDHYVGDNGVAHVHFRQTVHDLDVDNGDFNVNVGRDGTVFSYGNSFYTGPVPNITHLTKRDFTDPVAALKFALVHLQLPITADDVSAESTKHPHKYILRGTSGAVSDPKALLVYLVKPDGSLCLAWRVETDVDDNWLLTYVDAKTAEEIHGVVDYVSEATFQVYGWGINDPGQVDSRVILTDPWDLKESPLTCPTQNFSYEYPAGGSPQDYINASITQLFYTANAYHDLLYTLGFTEKAGNFQWNNSGLGGKEKDYVILNAQDGAGRNNADFATPPDGSPARMRMYLFTHTTPPRDGVFESGIVIHEYTHGLSMRLTGGPDNSRCLSAFESASMGEGWGDFMATAIRLKPNDTRATDYGMGMWVYNNEKGIRQYLYSTSMETNPLNYTSLNRMWEAHAGGTVWASMLYEVLWNLIDKHGKDDGPRPTFDERGVPKDGKYLAMKIVIDAMALLLDNPAILTLFRPVMPSWTQIRL
;
A
#
# COMPACT_ATOMS: atom_id res chain seq x y z
N MET A 1 -4.29 10.89 -6.21
CA MET A 1 -4.51 9.69 -5.38
C MET A 1 -5.58 9.98 -4.33
N HIS A 2 -6.60 9.13 -4.18
CA HIS A 2 -7.64 9.29 -3.15
C HIS A 2 -7.11 8.88 -1.75
N PRO A 3 -7.51 9.55 -0.65
CA PRO A 3 -7.05 9.19 0.69
C PRO A 3 -7.76 7.92 1.17
N PHE A 4 -7.01 6.82 1.26
CA PHE A 4 -7.49 5.56 1.84
C PHE A 4 -7.79 5.72 3.34
N ARG A 5 -9.04 5.42 3.74
CA ARG A 5 -9.44 5.30 5.15
C ARG A 5 -9.09 3.91 5.68
N LEU A 6 -8.01 3.81 6.47
CA LEU A 6 -7.67 2.58 7.20
C LEU A 6 -8.63 2.36 8.39
N LYS A 7 -9.31 1.20 8.42
CA LYS A 7 -10.08 0.70 9.57
C LYS A 7 -9.19 -0.25 10.38
N TRP A 8 -8.97 0.04 11.66
CA TRP A 8 -8.17 -0.80 12.56
C TRP A 8 -9.07 -1.71 13.42
N VAL A 9 -8.74 -3.00 13.51
CA VAL A 9 -9.40 -3.98 14.39
C VAL A 9 -8.35 -4.59 15.32
N CYS A 10 -8.37 -4.21 16.60
CA CYS A 10 -7.46 -4.76 17.62
C CYS A 10 -8.21 -5.75 18.53
N ARG A 11 -7.64 -6.94 18.81
CA ARG A 11 -8.06 -7.81 19.91
C ARG A 11 -6.97 -7.78 20.99
N ALA A 12 -7.34 -7.59 22.25
CA ALA A 12 -6.40 -7.68 23.37
C ALA A 12 -6.95 -8.61 24.47
N GLY A 13 -6.10 -9.57 24.88
CA GLY A 13 -5.99 -10.08 26.24
C GLY A 13 -6.93 -11.23 26.66
N THR A 14 -6.44 -12.47 26.55
CA THR A 14 -6.26 -13.39 27.70
C THR A 14 -5.43 -14.59 27.26
N CYS A 15 -4.38 -14.88 28.04
CA CYS A 15 -3.46 -15.98 27.87
C CYS A 15 -4.13 -17.30 28.28
N THR A 16 -4.38 -18.22 27.33
CA THR A 16 -4.54 -19.65 27.57
C THR A 16 -4.17 -20.41 26.31
N ARG A 17 -3.28 -21.41 26.44
CA ARG A 17 -2.95 -22.39 25.39
C ARG A 17 -4.23 -22.99 24.82
N ARG A 18 -4.53 -22.75 23.54
CA ARG A 18 -5.41 -23.58 22.72
C ARG A 18 -5.11 -23.33 21.25
N CYS A 19 -4.94 -24.43 20.50
CA CYS A 19 -4.84 -24.45 19.05
C CYS A 19 -5.96 -23.63 18.42
N ILE A 20 -5.64 -22.75 17.47
CA ILE A 20 -6.63 -22.06 16.65
C ILE A 20 -6.31 -22.36 15.19
N GLN A 21 -7.22 -23.10 14.55
CA GLN A 21 -7.36 -23.27 13.11
C GLN A 21 -7.45 -21.89 12.43
N VAL A 22 -6.59 -21.66 11.43
CA VAL A 22 -6.64 -20.47 10.58
C VAL A 22 -7.57 -20.78 9.41
N GLY A 23 -8.72 -20.13 9.36
CA GLY A 23 -9.66 -20.21 8.25
C GLY A 23 -10.24 -18.82 7.94
N ASP A 24 -10.25 -18.50 6.64
CA ASP A 24 -10.74 -17.32 5.90
C ASP A 24 -10.01 -15.98 6.11
N THR A 25 -9.23 -15.60 5.10
CA THR A 25 -8.73 -14.23 4.87
C THR A 25 -9.64 -13.51 3.87
N ASP A 26 -10.32 -12.46 4.34
CA ASP A 26 -10.95 -11.44 3.48
C ASP A 26 -9.87 -10.78 2.60
N LEU A 27 -9.97 -10.95 1.29
CA LEU A 27 -9.11 -10.34 0.27
C LEU A 27 -9.22 -8.81 0.34
N GLY A 28 -8.16 -8.15 0.85
CA GLY A 28 -8.05 -6.68 0.89
C GLY A 28 -7.69 -6.07 2.25
N THR A 29 -7.59 -6.87 3.32
CA THR A 29 -7.11 -6.36 4.63
C THR A 29 -5.71 -6.86 4.93
N ILE A 30 -4.73 -5.95 4.98
CA ILE A 30 -3.37 -6.27 5.45
C ILE A 30 -3.44 -6.50 6.96
N ARG A 31 -3.15 -7.74 7.39
CA ARG A 31 -3.08 -8.08 8.80
C ARG A 31 -1.65 -7.90 9.29
N ILE A 32 -1.45 -6.91 10.16
CA ILE A 32 -0.19 -6.70 10.87
C ILE A 32 -0.31 -7.35 12.25
N ASP A 33 0.50 -8.38 12.54
CA ASP A 33 0.54 -8.97 13.87
C ASP A 33 1.33 -8.06 14.83
N LEU A 34 0.63 -7.60 15.86
CA LEU A 34 1.16 -6.69 16.88
C LEU A 34 1.21 -7.39 18.24
N ASN A 35 1.26 -8.74 18.27
CA ASN A 35 1.32 -9.51 19.49
C ASN A 35 2.46 -9.04 20.41
N GLY A 36 2.12 -8.75 21.67
CA GLY A 36 3.06 -8.20 22.66
C GLY A 36 3.49 -6.74 22.46
N LYS A 37 3.03 -6.05 21.41
CA LYS A 37 3.36 -4.64 21.12
C LYS A 37 2.22 -3.69 21.50
N PHE A 38 2.54 -2.41 21.69
CA PHE A 38 1.56 -1.36 21.93
C PHE A 38 1.22 -0.62 20.64
N ILE A 39 -0.03 -0.21 20.52
CA ILE A 39 -0.52 0.63 19.43
C ILE A 39 -0.82 2.00 20.02
N CYS A 40 -0.13 3.01 19.51
CA CYS A 40 -0.29 4.40 19.89
C CYS A 40 -0.72 5.20 18.66
N PRO A 41 -1.59 6.22 18.80
CA PRO A 41 -1.70 7.26 17.78
C PRO A 41 -0.30 7.80 17.44
N GLY A 42 -0.07 8.19 16.19
CA GLY A 42 1.19 8.82 15.82
C GLY A 42 1.45 10.09 16.65
N LEU A 43 2.70 10.32 17.01
CA LEU A 43 3.09 11.39 17.92
C LEU A 43 3.04 12.75 17.22
N ILE A 44 2.83 13.80 18.02
CA ILE A 44 2.74 15.19 17.58
C ILE A 44 3.76 16.03 18.36
N ASP A 45 4.68 16.66 17.63
CA ASP A 45 5.63 17.63 18.18
C ASP A 45 5.15 19.05 17.83
N CYS A 46 4.79 19.85 18.84
CA CYS A 46 4.26 21.18 18.65
C CYS A 46 5.33 22.26 18.47
N HIS A 47 6.62 21.96 18.56
CA HIS A 47 7.64 23.00 18.36
C HIS A 47 8.89 22.41 17.72
N VAL A 48 9.00 22.58 16.42
CA VAL A 48 10.18 22.23 15.63
C VAL A 48 10.62 23.39 14.75
N HIS A 49 11.87 23.35 14.31
CA HIS A 49 12.41 24.21 13.25
C HIS A 49 13.05 23.34 12.18
N ILE A 50 12.32 23.07 11.11
CA ILE A 50 12.77 22.21 10.01
C ILE A 50 13.88 22.89 9.21
N ALA A 51 13.81 24.21 9.04
CA ALA A 51 14.85 25.00 8.38
C ALA A 51 16.18 25.08 9.15
N ALA A 52 16.21 24.69 10.43
CA ALA A 52 17.42 24.57 11.24
C ALA A 52 18.11 23.21 10.98
N VAL A 53 18.61 23.01 9.76
CA VAL A 53 19.11 21.73 9.26
C VAL A 53 20.48 21.32 9.82
N PRO A 54 20.81 20.01 9.89
CA PRO A 54 22.13 19.55 10.31
C PRO A 54 23.24 19.90 9.31
N GLY A 55 24.49 19.71 9.73
CA GLY A 55 25.69 19.95 8.92
C GLY A 55 26.42 21.27 9.21
N SER A 56 26.13 21.90 10.35
CA SER A 56 26.89 23.01 10.94
C SER A 56 27.33 22.62 12.35
N ALA A 57 28.56 22.94 12.73
CA ALA A 57 29.11 22.59 14.04
C ALA A 57 28.68 23.58 15.14
N SER A 58 28.27 24.79 14.77
CA SER A 58 27.89 25.86 15.68
C SER A 58 26.60 26.58 15.27
N LEU A 59 25.96 27.28 16.21
CA LEU A 59 24.81 28.13 15.94
C LEU A 59 25.17 29.26 14.96
N ARG A 60 26.41 29.75 14.99
CA ARG A 60 26.88 30.79 14.07
C ARG A 60 26.91 30.28 12.63
N GLU A 61 27.58 29.16 12.39
CA GLU A 61 27.63 28.53 11.06
C GLU A 61 26.23 28.23 10.52
N MET A 62 25.30 27.81 11.39
CA MET A 62 23.91 27.58 10.98
C MET A 62 23.20 28.87 10.53
N LYS A 63 23.49 30.00 11.17
CA LYS A 63 22.92 31.30 10.78
C LYS A 63 23.46 31.77 9.43
N ASP A 64 24.69 31.40 9.12
CA ASP A 64 25.39 31.79 7.88
C ASP A 64 25.11 30.80 6.71
N LEU A 65 24.31 29.74 6.94
CA LEU A 65 23.90 28.81 5.89
C LEU A 65 23.05 29.50 4.83
N SER A 66 23.28 29.17 3.56
CA SER A 66 22.43 29.64 2.47
C SER A 66 21.06 28.96 2.50
N ASP A 67 20.02 29.69 2.09
CA ASP A 67 18.65 29.19 2.07
C ASP A 67 18.51 27.95 1.16
N ASN A 68 19.24 27.90 0.04
CA ASN A 68 19.25 26.74 -0.86
C ASN A 68 19.81 25.48 -0.18
N VAL A 69 20.89 25.63 0.61
CA VAL A 69 21.46 24.51 1.36
C VAL A 69 20.51 24.06 2.46
N SER A 70 19.83 24.99 3.14
CA SER A 70 18.77 24.65 4.09
C SER A 70 17.67 23.85 3.39
N LEU A 71 17.08 24.40 2.32
CA LEU A 71 15.95 23.79 1.61
C LEU A 71 16.25 22.36 1.15
N LEU A 72 17.44 22.10 0.61
CA LEU A 72 17.83 20.75 0.16
C LEU A 72 18.05 19.76 1.31
N ARG A 73 18.28 20.22 2.54
CA ARG A 73 18.50 19.37 3.72
C ARG A 73 17.24 19.17 4.58
N GLN A 74 16.24 20.04 4.44
CA GLN A 74 14.95 19.93 5.15
C GLN A 74 14.24 18.56 4.97
N PRO A 75 14.24 17.92 3.78
CA PRO A 75 13.67 16.59 3.60
C PRO A 75 14.26 15.53 4.54
N SER A 76 15.58 15.59 4.79
CA SER A 76 16.25 14.67 5.71
C SER A 76 15.79 14.87 7.16
N VAL A 77 15.59 16.13 7.57
CA VAL A 77 15.05 16.47 8.91
C VAL A 77 13.63 15.91 9.06
N CYS A 78 12.77 16.13 8.07
CA CYS A 78 11.40 15.61 8.05
C CYS A 78 11.36 14.08 8.16
N GLN A 79 12.15 13.37 7.34
CA GLN A 79 12.22 11.91 7.39
C GLN A 79 12.70 11.41 8.75
N SER A 80 13.71 12.07 9.31
CA SER A 80 14.28 11.74 10.62
C SER A 80 13.23 11.83 11.74
N MET A 81 12.36 12.85 11.71
CA MET A 81 11.26 13.00 12.66
C MET A 81 10.20 11.91 12.49
N LEU A 82 9.83 11.59 11.25
CA LEU A 82 8.85 10.53 10.95
C LEU A 82 9.32 9.17 11.47
N ASN A 83 10.59 8.85 11.26
CA ASN A 83 11.21 7.61 11.74
C ASN A 83 11.20 7.47 13.27
N ARG A 84 11.13 8.59 14.02
CA ARG A 84 10.99 8.60 15.48
C ARG A 84 9.54 8.48 15.96
N GLY A 85 8.59 8.28 15.06
CA GLY A 85 7.17 8.11 15.36
C GLY A 85 6.35 9.41 15.40
N PHE A 86 6.97 10.56 15.08
CA PHE A 86 6.26 11.83 14.94
C PHE A 86 5.62 11.88 13.56
N THR A 87 4.32 11.64 13.50
CA THR A 87 3.55 11.65 12.25
C THR A 87 2.99 13.02 11.89
N THR A 88 3.09 13.97 12.82
CA THR A 88 2.65 15.35 12.63
C THR A 88 3.57 16.26 13.45
N VAL A 89 3.99 17.38 12.87
CA VAL A 89 4.79 18.37 13.58
C VAL A 89 4.26 19.77 13.28
N ARG A 90 4.42 20.68 14.25
CA ARG A 90 4.13 22.10 14.09
C ARG A 90 5.45 22.85 14.01
N ASP A 91 5.77 23.31 12.81
CA ASP A 91 6.96 24.11 12.54
C ASP A 91 6.72 25.54 12.98
N CYS A 92 7.54 26.02 13.91
CA CYS A 92 7.41 27.32 14.54
C CYS A 92 8.24 28.41 13.84
N GLY A 93 8.67 28.18 12.60
CA GLY A 93 9.37 29.16 11.78
C GLY A 93 10.36 28.47 10.83
N GLY A 94 10.17 28.70 9.54
CA GLY A 94 11.09 28.37 8.46
C GLY A 94 10.57 27.39 7.41
N ALA A 95 9.71 26.44 7.77
CA ALA A 95 9.12 25.55 6.77
C ALA A 95 8.15 26.31 5.83
N SER A 96 8.33 26.14 4.52
CA SER A 96 7.48 26.78 3.51
C SER A 96 6.27 25.92 3.11
N LEU A 97 5.29 26.53 2.45
CA LEU A 97 4.15 25.81 1.88
C LEU A 97 4.59 24.74 0.87
N ALA A 98 5.62 25.00 0.07
CA ALA A 98 6.14 24.04 -0.90
C ALA A 98 6.61 22.74 -0.24
N LEU A 99 7.28 22.82 0.92
CA LEU A 99 7.67 21.61 1.66
C LEU A 99 6.45 20.86 2.21
N LYS A 100 5.46 21.60 2.74
CA LYS A 100 4.23 21.02 3.26
C LYS A 100 3.43 20.30 2.16
N GLU A 101 3.27 20.90 0.99
CA GLU A 101 2.60 20.31 -0.17
C GLU A 101 3.35 19.07 -0.67
N SER A 102 4.68 19.16 -0.79
CA SER A 102 5.52 18.02 -1.18
C SER A 102 5.34 16.80 -0.27
N ILE A 103 5.18 17.01 1.05
CA ILE A 103 4.89 15.91 1.99
C ILE A 103 3.46 15.40 1.85
N GLN A 104 2.48 16.29 1.65
CA GLN A 104 1.07 15.91 1.49
C GLN A 104 0.82 15.11 0.19
N GLU A 105 1.55 15.45 -0.87
CA GLU A 105 1.48 14.79 -2.18
C GLU A 105 2.30 13.49 -2.23
N GLY A 106 3.10 13.21 -1.20
CA GLY A 106 3.95 12.02 -1.11
C GLY A 106 5.26 12.12 -1.89
N VAL A 107 5.65 13.31 -2.34
CA VAL A 107 6.92 13.58 -3.02
C VAL A 107 8.10 13.43 -2.04
N ILE A 108 7.95 13.96 -0.83
CA ILE A 108 8.93 13.84 0.25
C ILE A 108 8.29 13.11 1.42
N PRO A 109 8.89 12.03 1.94
CA PRO A 109 8.39 11.38 3.14
C PRO A 109 8.69 12.23 4.38
N GLY A 110 7.70 12.41 5.25
CA GLY A 110 7.81 13.27 6.41
C GLY A 110 6.53 13.35 7.24
N PRO A 111 6.59 13.96 8.45
CA PRO A 111 5.40 14.24 9.23
C PRO A 111 4.48 15.22 8.50
N ARG A 112 3.18 15.11 8.73
CA ARG A 112 2.24 16.18 8.35
C ARG A 112 2.67 17.50 9.00
N LEU A 113 2.82 18.55 8.20
CA LEU A 113 3.27 19.85 8.68
C LEU A 113 2.10 20.79 8.97
N PHE A 114 2.16 21.43 10.15
CA PHE A 114 1.48 22.67 10.46
C PHE A 114 2.53 23.78 10.50
N ILE A 115 2.50 24.73 9.59
CA ILE A 115 3.59 25.69 9.40
C ILE A 115 3.19 27.09 9.86
N ALA A 116 4.13 27.81 10.47
CA ALA A 116 3.99 29.23 10.78
C ALA A 116 4.44 30.16 9.63
N GLY A 117 5.04 29.59 8.57
CA GLY A 117 5.85 30.37 7.63
C GLY A 117 7.05 30.93 8.38
N HIS A 118 7.18 32.25 8.45
CA HIS A 118 8.20 32.92 9.25
C HIS A 118 7.67 33.38 10.61
N ALA A 119 8.48 33.21 11.65
CA ALA A 119 8.19 33.80 12.96
C ALA A 119 8.34 35.33 12.91
N LEU A 120 7.29 36.06 13.27
CA LEU A 120 7.33 37.53 13.30
C LEU A 120 8.10 38.02 14.52
N SER A 121 9.06 38.92 14.31
CA SER A 121 9.91 39.51 15.34
C SER A 121 10.02 41.02 15.13
N GLN A 122 10.09 41.79 16.22
CA GLN A 122 10.46 43.20 16.13
C GLN A 122 11.95 43.37 15.77
N THR A 123 12.34 44.57 15.37
CA THR A 123 13.75 44.96 15.25
C THR A 123 14.48 44.80 16.59
N GLY A 124 15.67 44.19 16.55
CA GLY A 124 16.45 43.83 17.73
C GLY A 124 15.85 42.69 18.57
N GLY A 125 14.76 42.07 18.11
CA GLY A 125 14.06 40.99 18.79
C GLY A 125 14.69 39.60 18.57
N HIS A 126 14.03 38.56 19.09
CA HIS A 126 14.59 37.21 19.11
C HIS A 126 14.78 36.61 17.70
N GLY A 127 13.93 37.01 16.75
CA GLY A 127 14.04 36.62 15.35
C GLY A 127 14.99 37.50 14.52
N ASP A 128 15.55 38.57 15.09
CA ASP A 128 16.53 39.43 14.43
C ASP A 128 17.93 38.82 14.57
N ARG A 129 18.51 38.43 13.43
CA ARG A 129 19.82 37.76 13.37
C ARG A 129 20.97 38.72 13.08
N ARG A 130 20.68 39.99 12.80
CA ARG A 130 21.68 41.00 12.47
C ARG A 130 22.62 41.23 13.66
N GLN A 131 23.88 41.52 13.36
CA GLN A 131 24.87 41.90 14.37
C GLN A 131 24.75 43.38 14.70
N GLN A 132 25.30 43.80 15.85
CA GLN A 132 25.22 45.20 16.33
C GLN A 132 25.75 46.25 15.33
N HIS A 133 26.63 45.85 14.40
CA HIS A 133 27.23 46.72 13.39
C HIS A 133 26.73 46.45 11.97
N ASP A 134 25.69 45.64 11.79
CA ASP A 134 25.11 45.36 10.48
C ASP A 134 24.01 46.39 10.16
N PRO A 135 24.25 47.34 9.22
CA PRO A 135 23.29 48.39 8.90
C PRO A 135 22.22 47.94 7.90
N ASN A 136 22.23 46.68 7.46
CA ASN A 136 21.33 46.21 6.41
C ASN A 136 19.88 46.18 6.90
N GLU A 137 19.08 47.09 6.36
CA GLU A 137 17.62 47.06 6.41
C GLU A 137 17.07 46.69 5.03
N CYS A 138 16.10 45.79 4.99
CA CYS A 138 15.35 45.51 3.77
C CYS A 138 14.00 46.23 3.86
N CYS A 139 13.67 47.00 2.83
CA CYS A 139 12.42 47.76 2.67
C CYS A 139 11.14 46.90 2.63
N ALA A 140 11.26 45.57 2.70
CA ALA A 140 10.15 44.61 2.67
C ALA A 140 10.09 43.69 3.92
N GLY A 141 10.70 44.11 5.04
CA GLY A 141 10.82 43.29 6.24
C GLY A 141 11.88 42.23 6.03
N HIS A 142 13.03 42.36 6.69
CA HIS A 142 14.15 41.44 6.52
C HIS A 142 13.71 40.02 6.92
N VAL A 143 13.79 39.10 5.96
CA VAL A 143 13.50 37.68 6.16
C VAL A 143 14.82 36.97 6.36
N ASN A 144 14.88 36.13 7.38
CA ASN A 144 15.89 35.10 7.52
C ASN A 144 15.18 33.74 7.56
N GLY A 145 15.90 32.65 7.33
CA GLY A 145 15.31 31.32 7.17
C GLY A 145 14.33 30.85 8.27
N ILE A 146 14.24 31.49 9.45
CA ILE A 146 13.24 31.16 10.50
C ILE A 146 12.27 32.32 10.81
N GLY A 147 12.67 33.58 10.59
CA GLY A 147 11.95 34.74 11.09
C GLY A 147 11.90 35.93 10.13
N ARG A 148 10.97 36.84 10.41
CA ARG A 148 10.75 38.06 9.64
C ARG A 148 10.64 39.26 10.58
N ILE A 149 11.43 40.29 10.28
CA ILE A 149 11.44 41.54 11.06
C ILE A 149 10.26 42.40 10.63
N VAL A 150 9.39 42.75 11.59
CA VAL A 150 8.19 43.58 11.38
C VAL A 150 8.01 44.52 12.57
N ASP A 151 7.80 45.81 12.30
CA ASP A 151 7.64 46.84 13.32
C ASP A 151 6.44 47.74 13.02
N GLY A 152 5.69 48.10 14.05
CA GLY A 152 4.47 48.88 13.96
C GLY A 152 3.24 48.05 13.60
N VAL A 153 2.09 48.55 14.03
CA VAL A 153 0.77 47.91 13.81
C VAL A 153 0.51 47.64 12.32
N GLU A 154 0.86 48.57 11.43
CA GLU A 154 0.63 48.42 9.99
C GLU A 154 1.42 47.26 9.38
N GLN A 155 2.71 47.12 9.73
CA GLN A 155 3.51 46.00 9.25
C GLN A 155 3.05 44.69 9.87
N CYS A 156 2.73 44.69 11.16
CA CYS A 156 2.17 43.53 11.85
C CYS A 156 0.89 43.01 11.16
N LEU A 157 -0.03 43.91 10.78
CA LEU A 157 -1.22 43.55 10.00
C LEU A 157 -0.85 43.00 8.62
N LYS A 158 0.04 43.70 7.89
CA LYS A 158 0.44 43.34 6.53
C LYS A 158 1.09 41.96 6.49
N TYR A 159 2.11 41.73 7.31
CA TYR A 159 2.89 40.50 7.24
C TYR A 159 2.18 39.31 7.87
N ALA A 160 1.35 39.50 8.89
CA ALA A 160 0.46 38.44 9.34
C ALA A 160 -0.50 37.98 8.21
N ARG A 161 -0.97 38.91 7.36
CA ARG A 161 -1.77 38.54 6.16
C ARG A 161 -0.93 37.85 5.10
N GLU A 162 0.31 38.29 4.88
CA GLU A 162 1.22 37.64 3.94
C GLU A 162 1.55 36.20 4.35
N GLU A 163 1.90 35.93 5.61
CA GLU A 163 2.19 34.57 6.06
C GLU A 163 0.97 33.65 5.89
N ILE A 164 -0.25 34.16 6.15
CA ILE A 164 -1.50 33.41 5.89
C ILE A 164 -1.71 33.17 4.39
N ARG A 165 -1.51 34.19 3.55
CA ARG A 165 -1.58 34.07 2.08
C ARG A 165 -0.56 33.03 1.56
N GLN A 166 0.60 32.95 2.21
CA GLN A 166 1.67 32.00 1.91
C GLN A 166 1.44 30.61 2.53
N GLY A 167 0.26 30.34 3.08
CA GLY A 167 -0.15 28.99 3.50
C GLY A 167 0.13 28.63 4.95
N SER A 168 0.42 29.62 5.80
CA SER A 168 0.60 29.40 7.24
C SER A 168 -0.68 28.93 7.92
N ASP A 169 -0.58 27.85 8.71
CA ASP A 169 -1.70 27.29 9.46
C ASP A 169 -1.99 28.05 10.75
N PHE A 170 -0.99 28.76 11.28
CA PHE A 170 -1.05 29.60 12.49
C PHE A 170 0.03 30.68 12.38
N ILE A 171 0.00 31.68 13.26
CA ILE A 171 1.06 32.70 13.31
C ILE A 171 1.94 32.49 14.54
N LYS A 172 3.27 32.56 14.36
CA LYS A 172 4.25 32.59 15.44
C LYS A 172 4.80 34.01 15.61
N ILE A 173 4.87 34.48 16.86
CA ILE A 173 5.52 35.73 17.23
C ILE A 173 6.63 35.52 18.26
N MET A 174 7.59 36.44 18.28
CA MET A 174 8.57 36.59 19.36
C MET A 174 8.06 37.62 20.37
N GLY A 175 7.40 37.18 21.46
CA GLY A 175 6.82 38.08 22.47
C GLY A 175 7.74 38.42 23.64
N GLY A 176 8.91 37.78 23.71
CA GLY A 176 9.96 38.08 24.67
C GLY A 176 11.33 37.71 24.12
N GLY A 177 12.38 38.11 24.83
CA GLY A 177 13.76 37.81 24.42
C GLY A 177 14.16 36.35 24.65
N GLY A 178 15.10 35.87 23.83
CA GLY A 178 15.46 34.45 23.80
C GLY A 178 16.95 34.14 23.91
N VAL A 179 17.28 32.85 23.74
CA VAL A 179 18.64 32.31 23.95
C VAL A 179 19.51 32.44 22.70
N ALA A 180 18.98 32.01 21.54
CA ALA A 180 19.71 31.84 20.27
C ALA A 180 19.89 33.12 19.43
N SER A 181 19.81 34.29 20.05
CA SER A 181 19.83 35.62 19.42
C SER A 181 20.92 36.52 20.03
N PRO A 182 21.48 37.46 19.24
CA PRO A 182 22.70 38.18 19.63
C PRO A 182 22.45 39.36 20.59
N SER A 183 21.33 40.08 20.45
CA SER A 183 21.15 41.44 20.99
C SER A 183 20.15 41.55 22.16
N ASP A 184 19.22 40.62 22.28
CA ASP A 184 18.16 40.61 23.29
C ASP A 184 18.52 39.77 24.54
N GLN A 185 17.87 40.11 25.64
CA GLN A 185 18.00 39.42 26.93
C GLN A 185 16.70 38.70 27.28
N ILE A 186 16.78 37.63 28.08
CA ILE A 186 15.63 36.77 28.42
C ILE A 186 14.44 37.55 29.02
N HIS A 187 14.70 38.64 29.72
CA HIS A 187 13.67 39.45 30.37
C HIS A 187 13.12 40.60 29.52
N HIS A 188 13.63 40.83 28.31
CA HIS A 188 13.09 41.84 27.41
C HIS A 188 11.67 41.45 26.98
N LEU A 189 10.72 42.38 27.08
CA LEU A 189 9.44 42.29 26.37
C LEU A 189 9.66 42.60 24.89
N GLN A 190 8.94 41.90 24.03
CA GLN A 190 8.97 42.15 22.59
C GLN A 190 7.55 42.31 22.04
N PHE A 191 7.40 43.26 21.11
CA PHE A 191 6.17 43.87 20.63
C PHE A 191 5.39 44.68 21.68
N SER A 192 4.73 45.73 21.22
CA SER A 192 3.72 46.47 21.97
C SER A 192 2.41 45.68 22.07
N ASP A 193 1.56 46.08 23.00
CA ASP A 193 0.22 45.48 23.15
C ASP A 193 -0.61 45.60 21.87
N GLU A 194 -0.52 46.74 21.19
CA GLU A 194 -1.21 47.03 19.93
C GLU A 194 -0.69 46.16 18.77
N GLU A 195 0.60 45.92 18.71
CA GLU A 195 1.22 45.07 17.69
C GLU A 195 0.80 43.61 17.85
N ILE A 196 0.88 43.06 19.07
CA ILE A 196 0.40 41.70 19.36
C ILE A 196 -1.10 41.60 19.03
N LYS A 197 -1.89 42.61 19.44
CA LYS A 197 -3.33 42.66 19.17
C LYS A 197 -3.64 42.67 17.68
N ALA A 198 -2.85 43.39 16.89
CA ALA A 198 -3.00 43.46 15.43
C ALA A 198 -2.78 42.09 14.79
N ILE A 199 -1.72 41.37 15.18
CA ILE A 199 -1.40 40.03 14.67
C ILE A 199 -2.52 39.04 15.07
N VAL A 200 -2.95 39.07 16.33
CA VAL A 200 -4.06 38.24 16.84
C VAL A 200 -5.36 38.51 16.08
N THR A 201 -5.63 39.78 15.73
CA THR A 201 -6.81 40.15 14.93
C THR A 201 -6.79 39.50 13.56
N VAL A 202 -5.64 39.51 12.87
CA VAL A 202 -5.50 38.86 11.55
C VAL A 202 -5.68 37.35 11.65
N ALA A 203 -5.03 36.69 12.62
CA ALA A 203 -5.16 35.25 12.82
C ALA A 203 -6.61 34.84 13.11
N ASN A 204 -7.32 35.59 13.97
CA ASN A 204 -8.73 35.33 14.27
C ASN A 204 -9.64 35.53 13.04
N ASN A 205 -9.41 36.57 12.25
CA ASN A 205 -10.18 36.83 11.03
C ASN A 205 -10.01 35.71 9.99
N ALA A 206 -8.85 35.06 9.96
CA ALA A 206 -8.58 33.90 9.13
C ALA A 206 -9.03 32.57 9.77
N GLY A 207 -9.62 32.59 10.97
CA GLY A 207 -10.09 31.40 11.67
C GLY A 207 -8.98 30.56 12.31
N THR A 208 -7.76 31.09 12.44
CA THR A 208 -6.63 30.42 13.10
C THR A 208 -6.27 31.08 14.45
N TYR A 209 -5.02 30.94 14.92
CA TYR A 209 -4.55 31.37 16.23
C TYR A 209 -3.08 31.83 16.18
N VAL A 210 -2.65 32.49 17.25
CA VAL A 210 -1.26 32.96 17.44
C VAL A 210 -0.59 32.18 18.56
N THR A 211 0.70 31.93 18.40
CA THR A 211 1.61 31.42 19.44
C THR A 211 2.74 32.38 19.68
N SER A 212 3.23 32.45 20.92
CA SER A 212 4.27 33.41 21.32
C SER A 212 5.43 32.71 21.99
N HIS A 213 6.65 32.98 21.52
CA HIS A 213 7.87 32.71 22.27
C HIS A 213 7.92 33.66 23.48
N ALA A 214 7.87 33.10 24.69
CA ALA A 214 7.94 33.88 25.93
C ALA A 214 8.49 33.03 27.10
N TYR A 215 9.47 33.57 27.83
CA TYR A 215 10.00 32.93 29.03
C TYR A 215 9.38 33.45 30.32
N THR A 216 9.30 34.77 30.48
CA THR A 216 8.96 35.43 31.77
C THR A 216 7.46 35.50 32.01
N PRO A 217 7.01 35.53 33.28
CA PRO A 217 5.61 35.77 33.63
C PRO A 217 5.03 37.02 32.97
N GLN A 218 5.80 38.12 32.94
CA GLN A 218 5.36 39.38 32.35
C GLN A 218 5.07 39.25 30.85
N ALA A 219 5.96 38.62 30.08
CA ALA A 219 5.78 38.40 28.64
C ALA A 219 4.61 37.46 28.36
N ILE A 220 4.49 36.37 29.14
CA ILE A 220 3.38 35.41 29.01
C ILE A 220 2.04 36.10 29.28
N GLN A 221 1.93 36.86 30.38
CA GLN A 221 0.71 37.57 30.72
C GLN A 221 0.35 38.63 29.67
N GLN A 222 1.34 39.33 29.09
CA GLN A 222 1.12 40.27 27.99
C GLN A 222 0.51 39.57 26.78
N ALA A 223 1.10 38.47 26.34
CA ALA A 223 0.59 37.67 25.22
C ALA A 223 -0.85 37.18 25.47
N ILE A 224 -1.14 36.67 26.68
CA ILE A 224 -2.48 36.20 27.06
C ILE A 224 -3.51 37.34 26.98
N ARG A 225 -3.20 38.52 27.53
CA ARG A 225 -4.11 39.69 27.50
C ARG A 225 -4.51 40.09 26.08
N GLN A 226 -3.59 39.95 25.12
CA GLN A 226 -3.85 40.31 23.73
C GLN A 226 -4.53 39.19 22.92
N GLY A 227 -4.64 37.98 23.47
CA GLY A 227 -5.42 36.87 22.92
C GLY A 227 -4.62 35.76 22.26
N VAL A 228 -3.31 35.67 22.51
CA VAL A 228 -2.46 34.54 22.11
C VAL A 228 -2.99 33.22 22.71
N LYS A 229 -2.92 32.13 21.96
CA LYS A 229 -3.48 30.82 22.34
C LYS A 229 -2.45 29.75 22.69
N GLY A 230 -1.18 29.97 22.35
CA GLY A 230 -0.09 29.08 22.74
C GLY A 230 1.12 29.88 23.22
N ILE A 231 1.75 29.40 24.27
CA ILE A 231 3.01 29.91 24.79
C ILE A 231 4.07 28.85 24.55
N GLU A 232 5.14 29.26 23.90
CA GLU A 232 6.30 28.41 23.65
C GLU A 232 7.33 28.60 24.76
N HIS A 233 7.96 27.51 25.18
CA HIS A 233 9.00 27.44 26.23
C HIS A 233 8.45 27.66 27.65
N GLY A 234 8.23 28.91 28.07
CA GLY A 234 7.70 29.24 29.40
C GLY A 234 8.59 28.85 30.59
N ASN A 235 9.90 28.74 30.42
CA ASN A 235 10.80 28.20 31.47
C ASN A 235 10.84 29.00 32.78
N LEU A 236 10.33 30.23 32.81
CA LEU A 236 10.28 31.08 34.01
C LEU A 236 8.84 31.29 34.51
N LEU A 237 7.89 30.45 34.08
CA LEU A 237 6.50 30.48 34.50
C LEU A 237 6.36 30.44 36.03
N ASP A 238 5.51 31.31 36.58
CA ASP A 238 5.11 31.29 37.99
C ASP A 238 3.68 30.73 38.16
N GLU A 239 3.30 30.43 39.40
CA GLU A 239 2.01 29.82 39.70
C GLU A 239 0.82 30.71 39.30
N ALA A 240 0.92 32.02 39.50
CA ALA A 240 -0.14 32.97 39.15
C ALA A 240 -0.38 32.98 37.63
N THR A 241 0.69 32.96 36.85
CA THR A 241 0.63 32.92 35.39
C THR A 241 0.15 31.56 34.90
N ALA A 242 0.55 30.46 35.53
CA ALA A 242 0.04 29.12 35.20
C ALA A 242 -1.49 29.03 35.39
N LYS A 243 -2.01 29.58 36.49
CA LYS A 243 -3.47 29.70 36.72
C LYS A 243 -4.13 30.55 35.64
N LEU A 244 -3.56 31.70 35.31
CA LEU A 244 -4.07 32.56 34.26
C LEU A 244 -4.12 31.85 32.89
N MET A 245 -3.11 31.06 32.55
CA MET A 245 -3.10 30.24 31.33
C MET A 245 -4.26 29.25 31.32
N LYS A 246 -4.48 28.54 32.44
CA LYS A 246 -5.59 27.59 32.57
C LYS A 246 -6.95 28.28 32.42
N GLU A 247 -7.16 29.40 33.09
CA GLU A 247 -8.40 30.16 33.06
C GLU A 247 -8.75 30.66 31.65
N ASN A 248 -7.73 31.05 30.87
CA ASN A 248 -7.90 31.56 29.51
C ASN A 248 -7.85 30.47 28.43
N GLY A 249 -7.62 29.21 28.80
CA GLY A 249 -7.48 28.09 27.88
C GLY A 249 -6.29 28.24 26.93
N VAL A 250 -5.16 28.74 27.45
CA VAL A 250 -3.92 28.95 26.71
C VAL A 250 -3.02 27.74 26.90
N PHE A 251 -2.50 27.22 25.79
CA PHE A 251 -1.64 26.04 25.77
C PHE A 251 -0.19 26.41 26.10
N LEU A 252 0.54 25.49 26.73
CA LEU A 252 1.98 25.60 26.96
C LEU A 252 2.73 24.53 26.16
N THR A 253 3.80 24.91 25.47
CA THR A 253 4.69 23.97 24.78
C THR A 253 6.11 24.10 25.32
N PRO A 254 6.48 23.38 26.40
CA PRO A 254 7.85 23.34 26.91
C PRO A 254 8.78 22.65 25.91
N THR A 255 10.06 23.01 25.91
CA THR A 255 11.07 22.49 24.95
C THR A 255 12.37 22.14 25.68
N LEU A 256 12.28 21.35 26.76
CA LEU A 256 13.37 21.21 27.73
C LEU A 256 14.64 20.58 27.12
N VAL A 257 14.46 19.68 26.16
CA VAL A 257 15.51 18.94 25.49
C VAL A 257 16.48 19.83 24.73
N THR A 258 16.04 20.96 24.16
CA THR A 258 16.94 21.85 23.43
C THR A 258 18.00 22.44 24.36
N TYR A 259 17.60 22.94 25.53
CA TYR A 259 18.51 23.52 26.50
C TYR A 259 19.47 22.48 27.07
N ALA A 260 18.96 21.29 27.39
CA ALA A 260 19.74 20.20 27.94
C ALA A 260 20.77 19.67 26.93
N THR A 261 20.39 19.57 25.66
CA THR A 261 21.30 19.08 24.61
C THR A 261 22.35 20.15 24.27
N MET A 262 21.99 21.43 24.23
CA MET A 262 22.94 22.53 24.02
C MET A 262 23.98 22.68 25.14
N ASP A 263 23.64 22.31 26.39
CA ASP A 263 24.57 22.36 27.54
C ASP A 263 25.38 21.06 27.72
N SER A 264 25.09 20.02 26.93
CA SER A 264 25.75 18.71 27.05
C SER A 264 27.25 18.77 26.71
N PRO A 265 28.08 17.89 27.29
CA PRO A 265 29.52 17.86 27.01
C PRO A 265 29.85 17.77 25.51
N GLU A 266 29.04 17.04 24.75
CA GLU A 266 29.21 16.82 23.32
C GLU A 266 28.99 18.09 22.49
N PHE A 267 28.17 19.04 22.98
CA PHE A 267 27.78 20.25 22.25
C PHE A 267 28.16 21.56 22.95
N ARG A 268 29.11 21.51 23.90
CA ARG A 268 29.52 22.67 24.71
C ARG A 268 29.98 23.89 23.90
N GLY A 269 30.46 23.68 22.66
CA GLY A 269 30.89 24.72 21.73
C GLY A 269 29.79 25.20 20.76
N PHE A 270 28.59 24.65 20.81
CA PHE A 270 27.52 24.94 19.84
C PHE A 270 27.00 26.38 19.99
N LEU A 271 26.83 26.85 21.22
CA LEU A 271 26.36 28.21 21.52
C LEU A 271 27.54 29.18 21.72
N PRO A 272 27.46 30.42 21.19
CA PRO A 272 28.35 31.49 21.61
C PRO A 272 28.30 31.74 23.12
N PRO A 273 29.37 32.23 23.77
CA PRO A 273 29.43 32.37 25.23
C PRO A 273 28.25 33.12 25.86
N ALA A 274 27.80 34.22 25.24
CA ALA A 274 26.64 34.99 25.71
C ALA A 274 25.33 34.18 25.66
N SER A 275 25.09 33.44 24.56
CA SER A 275 23.93 32.54 24.45
C SER A 275 24.03 31.34 25.39
N ALA A 276 25.22 30.79 25.62
CA ALA A 276 25.43 29.70 26.57
C ALA A 276 25.10 30.12 28.01
N GLN A 277 25.39 31.37 28.39
CA GLN A 277 24.97 31.93 29.68
C GLN A 277 23.44 32.03 29.78
N LYS A 278 22.78 32.57 28.75
CA LYS A 278 21.30 32.62 28.68
C LYS A 278 20.67 31.22 28.76
N ASN A 279 21.28 30.22 28.11
CA ASN A 279 20.82 28.83 28.12
C ASN A 279 20.80 28.24 29.55
N ARG A 280 21.88 28.44 30.31
CA ARG A 280 21.98 27.93 31.69
C ARG A 280 20.95 28.57 32.62
N GLU A 281 20.63 29.86 32.42
CA GLU A 281 19.62 30.56 33.22
C GLU A 281 18.22 29.91 33.12
N VAL A 282 17.83 29.50 31.91
CA VAL A 282 16.50 28.91 31.65
C VAL A 282 16.45 27.40 31.82
N LEU A 283 17.58 26.69 31.66
CA LEU A 283 17.68 25.24 31.78
C LEU A 283 17.26 24.77 33.19
N HIS A 284 17.85 25.36 34.24
CA HIS A 284 17.61 24.93 35.62
C HIS A 284 16.18 25.19 36.10
N LYS A 285 15.47 26.14 35.49
CA LYS A 285 14.10 26.53 35.88
C LYS A 285 13.01 25.82 35.08
N GLY A 286 13.34 25.26 33.92
CA GLY A 286 12.36 24.63 33.01
C GLY A 286 11.58 23.47 33.62
N LEU A 287 12.24 22.58 34.40
CA LEU A 287 11.55 21.47 35.07
C LEU A 287 10.58 21.95 36.15
N HIS A 288 10.94 23.00 36.89
CA HIS A 288 10.06 23.59 37.89
C HIS A 288 8.86 24.29 37.25
N ALA A 289 9.06 25.01 36.14
CA ALA A 289 7.98 25.60 35.37
C ALA A 289 6.99 24.53 34.83
N LEU A 290 7.51 23.39 34.34
CA LEU A 290 6.70 22.25 33.94
C LEU A 290 5.86 21.71 35.10
N GLU A 291 6.46 21.61 36.29
CA GLU A 291 5.77 21.15 37.51
C GLU A 291 4.62 22.10 37.89
N LEU A 292 4.87 23.42 37.89
CA LEU A 292 3.85 24.43 38.17
C LEU A 292 2.70 24.38 37.15
N ALA A 293 3.01 24.27 35.86
CA ALA A 293 2.01 24.15 34.80
C ALA A 293 1.15 22.89 34.96
N SER A 294 1.79 21.75 35.26
CA SER A 294 1.10 20.47 35.45
C SER A 294 0.17 20.52 36.66
N LYS A 295 0.64 21.08 37.80
CA LYS A 295 -0.18 21.26 39.02
C LYS A 295 -1.37 22.21 38.79
N ALA A 296 -1.19 23.26 38.00
CA ALA A 296 -2.26 24.19 37.62
C ALA A 296 -3.24 23.60 36.59
N GLY A 297 -2.95 22.42 36.02
CA GLY A 297 -3.79 21.76 35.02
C GLY A 297 -3.79 22.44 33.66
N VAL A 298 -2.73 23.20 33.34
CA VAL A 298 -2.53 23.84 32.02
C VAL A 298 -2.51 22.77 30.93
N ASP A 299 -3.05 23.07 29.76
CA ASP A 299 -2.98 22.17 28.61
C ASP A 299 -1.55 22.21 28.03
N ILE A 300 -0.76 21.17 28.32
CA ILE A 300 0.65 21.07 27.95
C ILE A 300 0.82 20.22 26.68
N CYS A 301 1.50 20.77 25.68
CA CYS A 301 1.93 20.10 24.47
C CYS A 301 3.39 19.63 24.57
N PHE A 302 3.73 18.59 23.82
CA PHE A 302 5.08 18.14 23.58
C PHE A 302 5.76 19.07 22.58
N GLY A 303 7.01 19.46 22.84
CA GLY A 303 7.79 20.37 22.02
C GLY A 303 9.27 20.08 22.19
N THR A 304 10.08 20.27 21.14
CA THR A 304 11.51 19.95 21.21
C THR A 304 12.44 21.11 20.90
N ASP A 305 12.15 21.90 19.86
CA ASP A 305 12.91 23.10 19.48
C ASP A 305 14.42 22.87 19.27
N LEU A 306 14.75 21.70 18.72
CA LEU A 306 16.15 21.33 18.44
C LEU A 306 16.64 22.00 17.16
N LEU A 307 17.92 22.37 17.15
CA LEU A 307 18.55 23.11 16.06
C LEU A 307 19.72 22.30 15.48
N GLY A 308 19.81 22.22 14.16
CA GLY A 308 20.96 21.66 13.44
C GLY A 308 21.31 20.23 13.83
N PRO A 309 22.54 19.96 14.29
CA PRO A 309 22.96 18.60 14.63
C PRO A 309 22.20 18.03 15.83
N LEU A 310 21.43 18.84 16.58
CA LEU A 310 20.75 18.43 17.80
C LEU A 310 19.46 17.64 17.56
N HIS A 311 18.92 17.64 16.33
CA HIS A 311 17.63 16.99 15.97
C HIS A 311 17.54 15.50 16.37
N PHE A 312 18.67 14.79 16.47
CA PHE A 312 18.69 13.40 16.94
C PHE A 312 18.10 13.22 18.34
N ALA A 313 18.13 14.27 19.16
CA ALA A 313 17.69 14.25 20.55
C ALA A 313 16.17 14.36 20.72
N GLN A 314 15.37 14.46 19.64
CA GLN A 314 13.93 14.75 19.70
C GLN A 314 13.16 13.89 20.73
N SER A 315 13.39 12.58 20.73
CA SER A 315 12.69 11.66 21.64
C SER A 315 13.18 11.75 23.09
N LYS A 316 14.30 12.41 23.38
CA LYS A 316 14.83 12.57 24.75
C LYS A 316 13.97 13.50 25.60
N GLU A 317 13.13 14.34 25.01
CA GLU A 317 12.14 15.15 25.75
C GLU A 317 11.20 14.27 26.60
N PHE A 318 10.82 13.08 26.12
CA PHE A 318 10.04 12.11 26.92
C PHE A 318 10.75 11.75 28.23
N ALA A 319 12.05 11.49 28.16
CA ALA A 319 12.86 11.11 29.32
C ALA A 319 12.99 12.28 30.30
N ILE A 320 13.24 13.49 29.81
CA ILE A 320 13.35 14.68 30.67
C ILE A 320 12.04 14.94 31.42
N ARG A 321 10.90 14.89 30.72
CA ARG A 321 9.57 15.12 31.32
C ARG A 321 9.16 14.06 32.33
N SER A 322 9.69 12.83 32.23
CA SER A 322 9.37 11.74 33.16
C SER A 322 9.76 12.02 34.61
N SER A 323 10.60 13.02 34.86
CA SER A 323 10.95 13.49 36.20
C SER A 323 9.84 14.29 36.89
N VAL A 324 8.85 14.79 36.14
CA VAL A 324 7.79 15.69 36.64
C VAL A 324 6.39 15.17 36.29
N GLN A 325 6.21 14.62 35.10
CA GLN A 325 4.92 14.16 34.60
C GLN A 325 4.84 12.63 34.58
N THR A 326 3.65 12.10 34.79
CA THR A 326 3.39 10.67 34.61
C THR A 326 3.51 10.26 33.13
N PRO A 327 3.83 8.99 32.81
CA PRO A 327 3.88 8.52 31.43
C PRO A 327 2.59 8.79 30.64
N LEU A 328 1.43 8.75 31.30
CA LEU A 328 0.15 9.08 30.68
C LEU A 328 0.07 10.55 30.28
N GLU A 329 0.41 11.47 31.18
CA GLU A 329 0.40 12.92 30.90
C GLU A 329 1.37 13.26 29.76
N ILE A 330 2.56 12.64 29.74
CA ILE A 330 3.54 12.85 28.68
C ILE A 330 3.00 12.35 27.34
N LEU A 331 2.40 11.15 27.29
CA LEU A 331 1.79 10.65 26.05
C LEU A 331 0.62 11.50 25.59
N GLN A 332 -0.22 12.00 26.51
CA GLN A 332 -1.30 12.93 26.18
C GLN A 332 -0.76 14.25 25.62
N SER A 333 0.36 14.73 26.16
CA SER A 333 1.05 15.91 25.66
C SER A 333 1.61 15.73 24.25
N ALA A 334 1.82 14.49 23.78
CA ALA A 334 2.29 14.18 22.42
C ALA A 334 1.18 13.62 21.51
N THR A 335 -0.08 13.58 21.96
CA THR A 335 -1.20 13.01 21.19
C THR A 335 -2.45 13.90 21.25
N ILE A 336 -3.31 13.73 22.26
CA ILE A 336 -4.63 14.37 22.32
C ILE A 336 -4.55 15.88 22.60
N THR A 337 -3.56 16.37 23.35
CA THR A 337 -3.46 17.79 23.69
C THR A 337 -2.97 18.62 22.49
N PRO A 338 -1.89 18.23 21.79
CA PRO A 338 -1.53 18.82 20.50
C PRO A 338 -2.64 18.77 19.47
N ALA A 339 -3.37 17.65 19.36
CA ALA A 339 -4.47 17.55 18.41
C ALA A 339 -5.56 18.61 18.69
N ARG A 340 -5.83 18.96 19.95
CA ARG A 340 -6.72 20.08 20.31
C ARG A 340 -6.15 21.44 19.91
N LEU A 341 -4.87 21.69 20.18
CA LEU A 341 -4.21 22.95 19.79
C LEU A 341 -4.24 23.15 18.27
N LEU A 342 -3.98 22.08 17.51
CA LEU A 342 -4.02 22.07 16.05
C LEU A 342 -5.44 22.08 15.46
N LYS A 343 -6.49 22.07 16.30
CA LYS A 343 -7.90 21.94 15.88
C LYS A 343 -8.17 20.67 15.05
N GLN A 344 -7.49 19.57 15.37
CA GLN A 344 -7.55 18.26 14.71
C GLN A 344 -7.94 17.13 15.66
N ASP A 345 -8.53 17.42 16.82
CA ASP A 345 -8.88 16.43 17.85
C ASP A 345 -9.89 15.36 17.38
N GLY A 346 -10.63 15.62 16.30
CA GLY A 346 -11.50 14.63 15.66
C GLY A 346 -10.78 13.65 14.70
N PHE A 347 -9.52 13.91 14.37
CA PHE A 347 -8.77 13.19 13.33
C PHE A 347 -7.40 12.67 13.80
N LEU A 348 -6.66 13.47 14.57
CA LEU A 348 -5.31 13.16 15.08
C LEU A 348 -5.33 12.89 16.59
N GLY A 349 -4.24 12.30 17.10
CA GLY A 349 -4.02 12.09 18.53
C GLY A 349 -4.86 10.98 19.17
N GLN A 350 -5.73 10.30 18.43
CA GLN A 350 -6.53 9.18 18.94
C GLN A 350 -6.81 8.12 17.86
N ILE A 351 -6.99 6.87 18.27
CA ILE A 351 -7.44 5.77 17.40
C ILE A 351 -8.95 5.59 17.61
N LEU A 352 -9.76 5.87 16.58
CA LEU A 352 -11.22 5.74 16.64
C LEU A 352 -11.65 4.26 16.61
N LEU A 353 -12.29 3.79 17.69
CA LEU A 353 -12.97 2.49 17.74
C LEU A 353 -14.50 2.70 17.63
N PRO A 354 -15.25 1.87 16.88
CA PRO A 354 -16.70 2.03 16.71
C PRO A 354 -17.49 2.08 18.02
N GLN A 355 -18.62 2.80 18.05
CA GLN A 355 -19.44 2.98 19.26
C GLN A 355 -19.92 1.67 19.90
N ILE A 356 -20.19 0.66 19.09
CA ILE A 356 -20.54 -0.71 19.54
C ILE A 356 -19.39 -1.31 20.36
N TRP A 357 -18.15 -1.02 19.98
CA TRP A 357 -16.93 -1.41 20.68
C TRP A 357 -16.69 -0.59 21.95
N LYS A 358 -17.10 0.70 21.94
CA LYS A 358 -17.08 1.56 23.12
C LYS A 358 -18.07 1.09 24.19
N ASN A 359 -19.27 0.66 23.80
CA ASN A 359 -20.26 0.06 24.71
C ASN A 359 -19.76 -1.30 25.24
N ARG A 360 -19.17 -2.14 24.37
CA ARG A 360 -18.51 -3.40 24.78
C ARG A 360 -17.33 -3.19 25.74
N ARG A 361 -16.54 -2.12 25.59
CA ARG A 361 -15.43 -1.77 26.52
C ARG A 361 -15.89 -1.15 27.83
N ARG A 362 -17.03 -0.44 27.84
CA ARG A 362 -17.53 0.29 29.03
C ARG A 362 -18.37 -0.54 29.99
N HIS A 363 -18.81 -1.74 29.57
CA HIS A 363 -19.66 -2.64 30.38
C HIS A 363 -20.96 -1.99 30.88
N ASP A 364 -21.56 -1.10 30.09
CA ASP A 364 -22.69 -0.27 30.52
C ASP A 364 -23.82 -0.21 29.47
N SER A 365 -25.07 -0.26 29.93
CA SER A 365 -26.32 -0.22 29.13
C SER A 365 -27.35 0.78 29.69
N GLU A 366 -26.93 1.77 30.50
CA GLU A 366 -27.81 2.70 31.24
C GLU A 366 -28.85 3.47 30.39
N SER A 367 -28.76 3.48 29.06
CA SER A 367 -29.71 4.16 28.17
C SER A 367 -30.51 3.23 27.23
N LEU A 368 -30.41 1.91 27.36
CA LEU A 368 -31.09 0.94 26.49
C LEU A 368 -32.22 0.22 27.25
N SER A 369 -33.44 0.28 26.70
CA SER A 369 -34.61 -0.41 27.28
C SER A 369 -34.66 -1.87 26.82
N SER A 370 -34.46 -2.82 27.74
CA SER A 370 -34.63 -4.25 27.41
C SER A 370 -36.06 -4.55 26.93
N ALA A 371 -37.08 -3.93 27.51
CA ALA A 371 -38.47 -4.14 27.11
C ALA A 371 -38.75 -3.69 25.67
N PHE A 372 -38.15 -2.57 25.23
CA PHE A 372 -38.26 -2.08 23.85
C PHE A 372 -37.79 -3.13 22.84
N PHE A 373 -36.58 -3.65 23.03
CA PHE A 373 -36.01 -4.64 22.12
C PHE A 373 -36.75 -5.98 22.15
N LEU A 374 -37.33 -6.39 23.29
CA LEU A 374 -38.16 -7.58 23.31
C LEU A 374 -39.47 -7.38 22.52
N SER A 375 -40.11 -6.22 22.67
CA SER A 375 -41.32 -5.89 21.92
C SER A 375 -41.09 -5.86 20.41
N TRP A 376 -39.97 -5.32 19.97
CA TRP A 376 -39.59 -5.30 18.55
C TRP A 376 -39.26 -6.69 17.99
N ALA A 377 -38.62 -7.55 18.79
CA ALA A 377 -38.43 -8.94 18.41
C ALA A 377 -39.77 -9.68 18.24
N MET A 378 -40.76 -9.40 19.07
CA MET A 378 -42.10 -9.97 18.92
C MET A 378 -42.86 -9.38 17.73
N ALA A 379 -42.66 -8.10 17.42
CA ALA A 379 -43.30 -7.40 16.30
C ALA A 379 -42.82 -7.93 14.93
N GLY A 380 -41.56 -8.37 14.84
CA GLY A 380 -41.00 -8.91 13.60
C GLY A 380 -41.71 -10.18 13.11
N VAL A 381 -42.32 -10.98 14.00
CA VAL A 381 -43.04 -12.21 13.61
C VAL A 381 -44.27 -11.91 12.74
N PRO A 382 -45.29 -11.15 13.20
CA PRO A 382 -46.44 -10.82 12.35
C PRO A 382 -46.04 -10.00 11.12
N LEU A 383 -44.99 -9.18 11.20
CA LEU A 383 -44.45 -8.44 10.05
C LEU A 383 -43.86 -9.38 8.98
N GLY A 384 -43.06 -10.37 9.40
CA GLY A 384 -42.49 -11.39 8.53
C GLY A 384 -43.56 -12.26 7.88
N VAL A 385 -44.53 -12.74 8.68
CA VAL A 385 -45.68 -13.50 8.17
C VAL A 385 -46.44 -12.69 7.12
N TYR A 386 -46.72 -11.41 7.38
CA TYR A 386 -47.41 -10.52 6.46
C TYR A 386 -46.63 -10.34 5.15
N ASN A 387 -45.36 -9.92 5.23
CA ASN A 387 -44.53 -9.62 4.06
C ASN A 387 -44.29 -10.86 3.19
N ILE A 388 -44.12 -12.05 3.78
CA ILE A 388 -43.90 -13.31 3.06
C ILE A 388 -45.20 -13.85 2.45
N SER A 389 -46.33 -13.72 3.15
CA SER A 389 -47.62 -14.25 2.67
C SER A 389 -48.22 -13.39 1.55
N ASP A 390 -48.04 -12.07 1.62
CA ASP A 390 -48.49 -11.13 0.58
C ASP A 390 -47.44 -10.90 -0.53
N ASN A 391 -46.34 -11.67 -0.52
CA ASN A 391 -45.32 -11.70 -1.57
C ASN A 391 -44.70 -10.32 -1.88
N PHE A 392 -44.34 -9.58 -0.83
CA PHE A 392 -43.59 -8.32 -0.95
C PHE A 392 -42.20 -8.57 -1.58
N ASN A 393 -41.49 -7.53 -2.01
CA ASN A 393 -40.13 -7.72 -2.53
C ASN A 393 -39.18 -8.40 -1.50
N ILE A 394 -38.15 -9.07 -2.00
CA ILE A 394 -37.23 -9.89 -1.19
C ILE A 394 -36.63 -9.08 -0.02
N ALA A 395 -36.31 -7.80 -0.23
CA ALA A 395 -35.78 -6.96 0.83
C ALA A 395 -36.76 -6.81 2.01
N LEU A 396 -38.05 -6.58 1.74
CA LEU A 396 -39.09 -6.50 2.76
C LEU A 396 -39.47 -7.87 3.33
N GLN A 397 -39.24 -8.97 2.63
CA GLN A 397 -39.41 -10.33 3.21
C GLN A 397 -38.31 -10.68 4.22
N VAL A 398 -37.07 -10.22 3.98
CA VAL A 398 -35.91 -10.53 4.84
C VAL A 398 -35.79 -9.55 6.01
N GLN A 399 -36.20 -8.30 5.84
CA GLN A 399 -36.10 -7.24 6.85
C GLN A 399 -36.64 -7.62 8.24
N PRO A 400 -37.83 -8.25 8.40
CA PRO A 400 -38.37 -8.58 9.72
C PRO A 400 -37.53 -9.63 10.45
N ASN A 401 -36.94 -10.57 9.72
CA ASN A 401 -36.05 -11.59 10.28
C ASN A 401 -34.75 -10.97 10.83
N ILE A 402 -34.20 -9.98 10.12
CA ILE A 402 -33.06 -9.19 10.60
C ILE A 402 -33.44 -8.41 11.86
N LEU A 403 -34.64 -7.80 11.87
CA LEU A 403 -35.16 -7.07 13.02
C LEU A 403 -35.27 -7.98 14.26
N ILE A 404 -35.90 -9.16 14.14
CA ILE A 404 -36.04 -10.13 15.25
C ILE A 404 -34.67 -10.47 15.84
N PHE A 405 -33.70 -10.81 14.99
CA PHE A 405 -32.36 -11.20 15.43
C PHE A 405 -31.62 -10.07 16.16
N LEU A 406 -31.56 -8.87 15.56
CA LEU A 406 -30.84 -7.73 16.15
C LEU A 406 -31.50 -7.25 17.44
N SER A 407 -32.82 -7.30 17.52
CA SER A 407 -33.59 -6.97 18.71
C SER A 407 -33.34 -7.98 19.85
N LEU A 408 -33.34 -9.29 19.59
CA LEU A 408 -33.00 -10.30 20.61
C LEU A 408 -31.54 -10.23 21.05
N TRP A 409 -30.63 -9.89 20.13
CA TRP A 409 -29.22 -9.67 20.46
C TRP A 409 -29.06 -8.48 21.42
N THR A 410 -29.70 -7.36 21.10
CA THR A 410 -29.62 -6.14 21.93
C THR A 410 -30.35 -6.32 23.26
N TRP A 411 -31.47 -7.04 23.29
CA TRP A 411 -32.13 -7.49 24.52
C TRP A 411 -31.19 -8.31 25.40
N SER A 412 -30.47 -9.27 24.81
CA SER A 412 -29.48 -10.10 25.52
C SER A 412 -28.36 -9.26 26.13
N GLN A 413 -27.90 -8.23 25.41
CA GLN A 413 -26.92 -7.27 25.94
C GLN A 413 -27.48 -6.46 27.12
N CYS A 414 -28.74 -6.01 27.06
CA CYS A 414 -29.39 -5.31 28.17
C CYS A 414 -29.52 -6.22 29.41
N LYS A 415 -29.83 -7.52 29.22
CA LYS A 415 -29.87 -8.49 30.33
C LYS A 415 -28.48 -8.78 30.90
N TYR A 416 -27.45 -8.82 30.06
CA TYR A 416 -26.07 -9.07 30.49
C TYR A 416 -25.47 -7.87 31.25
N TYR A 417 -25.52 -6.68 30.67
CA TYR A 417 -24.87 -5.49 31.24
C TYR A 417 -25.73 -4.78 32.28
N GLY A 418 -27.04 -4.69 32.06
CA GLY A 418 -28.00 -4.02 32.96
C GLY A 418 -28.43 -4.92 34.11
N ASP A 419 -29.14 -6.01 33.80
CA ASP A 419 -29.73 -6.91 34.81
C ASP A 419 -28.72 -7.92 35.39
N LYS A 420 -27.45 -7.85 34.97
CA LYS A 420 -26.33 -8.71 35.40
C LYS A 420 -26.60 -10.21 35.25
N TRP A 421 -27.39 -10.62 34.25
CA TRP A 421 -27.60 -12.04 33.96
C TRP A 421 -26.30 -12.68 33.49
N THR A 422 -26.03 -13.91 33.93
CA THR A 422 -24.85 -14.66 33.48
C THR A 422 -25.05 -15.18 32.06
N LEU A 423 -23.95 -15.39 31.32
CA LEU A 423 -24.02 -16.01 29.98
C LEU A 423 -24.76 -17.34 30.02
N LYS A 424 -24.59 -18.15 31.08
CA LYS A 424 -25.28 -19.43 31.27
C LYS A 424 -26.81 -19.31 31.32
N LYS A 425 -27.35 -18.15 31.70
CA LYS A 425 -28.80 -17.88 31.75
C LYS A 425 -29.31 -17.24 30.47
N ILE A 426 -28.55 -16.32 29.88
CA ILE A 426 -28.97 -15.55 28.69
C ILE A 426 -29.02 -16.44 27.46
N VAL A 427 -27.96 -17.23 27.28
CA VAL A 427 -27.76 -18.09 26.12
C VAL A 427 -28.94 -19.04 25.88
N PRO A 428 -29.37 -19.88 26.86
CA PRO A 428 -30.49 -20.77 26.62
C PRO A 428 -31.81 -20.03 26.37
N VAL A 429 -32.04 -18.92 27.08
CA VAL A 429 -33.28 -18.13 26.93
C VAL A 429 -33.36 -17.49 25.56
N ALA A 430 -32.27 -16.91 25.05
CA ALA A 430 -32.23 -16.33 23.71
C ALA A 430 -32.45 -17.39 22.61
N ILE A 431 -31.88 -18.59 22.77
CA ILE A 431 -32.10 -19.72 21.85
C ILE A 431 -33.58 -20.12 21.82
N VAL A 432 -34.18 -20.32 22.99
CA VAL A 432 -35.59 -20.70 23.11
C VAL A 432 -36.50 -19.64 22.50
N LEU A 433 -36.25 -18.35 22.77
CA LEU A 433 -37.01 -17.26 22.17
C LEU A 433 -36.87 -17.23 20.63
N CYS A 434 -35.65 -17.37 20.09
CA CYS A 434 -35.44 -17.45 18.65
C CYS A 434 -36.19 -18.65 18.02
N ALA A 435 -36.12 -19.83 18.64
CA ALA A 435 -36.77 -21.04 18.13
C ALA A 435 -38.30 -20.92 18.16
N VAL A 436 -38.86 -20.38 19.24
CA VAL A 436 -40.31 -20.15 19.38
C VAL A 436 -40.79 -19.12 18.35
N LEU A 437 -40.13 -17.96 18.25
CA LEU A 437 -40.56 -16.90 17.33
C LEU A 437 -40.49 -17.34 15.87
N GLY A 438 -39.38 -17.97 15.45
CA GLY A 438 -39.25 -18.46 14.07
C GLY A 438 -40.15 -19.66 13.77
N GLY A 439 -40.39 -20.55 14.74
CA GLY A 439 -41.35 -21.66 14.58
C GLY A 439 -42.80 -21.17 14.43
N VAL A 440 -43.19 -20.15 15.20
CA VAL A 440 -44.50 -19.49 15.07
C VAL A 440 -44.62 -18.78 13.73
N GLU A 441 -43.60 -18.05 13.29
CA GLU A 441 -43.58 -17.39 11.98
C GLU A 441 -43.75 -18.41 10.84
N ALA A 442 -42.93 -19.46 10.82
CA ALA A 442 -42.99 -20.50 9.77
C ALA A 442 -44.37 -21.19 9.74
N GLY A 443 -44.89 -21.59 10.90
CA GLY A 443 -46.21 -22.23 11.00
C GLY A 443 -47.34 -21.32 10.50
N LEU A 444 -47.29 -20.02 10.86
CA LEU A 444 -48.26 -19.04 10.40
C LEU A 444 -48.15 -18.78 8.89
N VAL A 445 -46.95 -18.69 8.32
CA VAL A 445 -46.75 -18.54 6.86
C VAL A 445 -47.40 -19.70 6.10
N PHE A 446 -47.19 -20.95 6.54
CA PHE A 446 -47.82 -22.11 5.91
C PHE A 446 -49.35 -22.07 6.03
N ALA A 447 -49.87 -21.76 7.22
CA ALA A 447 -51.31 -21.67 7.46
C ALA A 447 -51.97 -20.56 6.64
N LEU A 448 -51.36 -19.37 6.58
CA LEU A 448 -51.90 -18.22 5.85
C LEU A 448 -51.81 -18.41 4.33
N ARG A 449 -50.78 -19.10 3.81
CA ARG A 449 -50.73 -19.48 2.38
C ARG A 449 -51.87 -20.42 2.00
N VAL A 450 -52.37 -21.25 2.91
CA VAL A 450 -53.57 -22.09 2.67
C VAL A 450 -54.83 -21.24 2.67
N ALA A 451 -54.98 -20.29 3.61
CA ALA A 451 -56.11 -19.36 3.64
C ALA A 451 -56.14 -18.45 2.41
N TYR A 452 -54.98 -17.95 1.98
CA TYR A 452 -54.83 -17.13 0.77
C TYR A 452 -55.26 -17.89 -0.50
N ARG A 453 -54.89 -19.18 -0.61
CA ARG A 453 -55.35 -20.06 -1.71
C ARG A 453 -56.86 -20.31 -1.70
N ARG A 454 -57.53 -20.13 -0.56
CA ARG A 454 -59.00 -20.21 -0.41
C ARG A 454 -59.69 -18.86 -0.62
N GLY A 455 -58.96 -17.80 -0.98
CA GLY A 455 -59.51 -16.45 -1.18
C GLY A 455 -59.71 -15.63 0.10
N GLU A 456 -59.31 -16.16 1.26
CA GLU A 456 -59.52 -15.52 2.57
C GLU A 456 -58.35 -14.57 2.89
N ARG A 457 -58.59 -13.24 2.78
CA ARG A 457 -57.55 -12.21 2.99
C ARG A 457 -57.48 -11.67 4.42
N TRP A 458 -58.52 -11.85 5.22
CA TRP A 458 -58.59 -11.31 6.59
C TRP A 458 -57.44 -11.78 7.53
N PRO A 459 -56.87 -13.01 7.41
CA PRO A 459 -55.77 -13.42 8.28
C PRO A 459 -54.48 -12.63 8.02
N SER A 460 -54.20 -12.28 6.76
CA SER A 460 -53.05 -11.45 6.40
C SER A 460 -53.23 -10.02 6.92
N THR A 461 -54.43 -9.46 6.79
CA THR A 461 -54.79 -8.15 7.37
C THR A 461 -54.60 -8.12 8.88
N LEU A 462 -54.94 -9.21 9.59
CA LEU A 462 -54.71 -9.31 11.03
C LEU A 462 -53.21 -9.25 11.39
N MET A 463 -52.35 -9.93 10.62
CA MET A 463 -50.90 -9.87 10.83
C MET A 463 -50.34 -8.47 10.60
N ALA A 464 -50.79 -7.78 9.55
CA ALA A 464 -50.43 -6.38 9.29
C ALA A 464 -50.79 -5.46 10.49
N ILE A 465 -52.00 -5.60 11.03
CA ILE A 465 -52.47 -4.81 12.18
C ILE A 465 -51.64 -5.11 13.43
N LEU A 466 -51.43 -6.39 13.74
CA LEU A 466 -50.64 -6.81 14.90
C LEU A 466 -49.21 -6.28 14.84
N SER A 467 -48.59 -6.31 13.66
CA SER A 467 -47.26 -5.74 13.44
C SER A 467 -47.23 -4.24 13.75
N ALA A 468 -48.13 -3.45 13.15
CA ALA A 468 -48.18 -2.01 13.37
C ALA A 468 -48.37 -1.66 14.85
N VAL A 469 -49.25 -2.37 15.55
CA VAL A 469 -49.51 -2.16 16.98
C VAL A 469 -48.28 -2.48 17.83
N LEU A 470 -47.60 -3.59 17.59
CA LEU A 470 -46.44 -4.02 18.37
C LEU A 470 -45.21 -3.13 18.13
N LEU A 471 -44.97 -2.69 16.89
CA LEU A 471 -43.90 -1.73 16.56
C LEU A 471 -44.14 -0.39 17.28
N ALA A 472 -45.36 0.14 17.16
CA ALA A 472 -45.76 1.40 17.81
C ALA A 472 -45.65 1.31 19.34
N ALA A 473 -46.10 0.21 19.95
CA ALA A 473 -46.02 0.00 21.39
C ALA A 473 -44.58 0.02 21.92
N GLY A 474 -43.62 -0.49 21.15
CA GLY A 474 -42.19 -0.39 21.47
C GLY A 474 -41.73 1.06 21.57
N VAL A 475 -41.94 1.85 20.52
CA VAL A 475 -41.46 3.24 20.43
C VAL A 475 -42.17 4.16 21.43
N LEU A 476 -43.47 3.92 21.68
CA LEU A 476 -44.28 4.71 22.62
C LEU A 476 -43.71 4.71 24.05
N ARG A 477 -42.92 3.69 24.41
CA ARG A 477 -42.23 3.65 25.71
C ARG A 477 -41.27 4.83 25.89
N HIS A 478 -40.56 5.25 24.83
CA HIS A 478 -39.65 6.39 24.90
C HIS A 478 -40.39 7.72 25.13
N TYR A 479 -41.61 7.86 24.60
CA TYR A 479 -42.47 9.00 24.93
C TYR A 479 -42.80 9.00 26.42
N VAL A 480 -43.23 7.86 26.98
CA VAL A 480 -43.55 7.73 28.41
C VAL A 480 -42.33 8.07 29.26
N ASP A 481 -41.14 7.56 28.92
CA ASP A 481 -39.93 7.83 29.68
C ASP A 481 -39.50 9.30 29.61
N MET A 482 -39.62 9.97 28.46
CA MET A 482 -39.36 11.42 28.33
C MET A 482 -40.39 12.27 29.10
N PHE A 483 -41.67 11.92 29.05
CA PHE A 483 -42.71 12.65 29.80
C PHE A 483 -42.57 12.46 31.31
N ARG A 484 -42.24 11.24 31.76
CA ARG A 484 -42.05 10.91 33.18
C ARG A 484 -40.80 11.57 33.74
N THR A 485 -39.69 11.53 33.00
CA THR A 485 -38.41 12.13 33.44
C THR A 485 -38.30 13.63 33.17
N ARG A 486 -39.24 14.21 32.40
CA ARG A 486 -39.19 15.61 31.93
C ARG A 486 -37.84 15.96 31.27
N SER A 487 -37.25 15.00 30.57
CA SER A 487 -35.91 15.08 29.99
C SER A 487 -35.85 14.41 28.60
N ASP A 488 -34.66 14.41 27.98
CA ASP A 488 -34.42 13.69 26.72
C ASP A 488 -34.23 12.17 26.92
N ALA A 489 -34.39 11.69 28.17
CA ALA A 489 -34.35 10.29 28.58
C ALA A 489 -33.13 9.50 28.05
N GLY A 490 -32.02 10.18 27.75
CA GLY A 490 -30.82 9.57 27.17
C GLY A 490 -30.95 9.10 25.71
N LEU A 491 -32.05 9.41 25.02
CA LEU A 491 -32.30 8.93 23.66
C LEU A 491 -31.32 9.55 22.64
N SER A 492 -30.69 8.70 21.85
CA SER A 492 -29.78 9.12 20.79
C SER A 492 -30.56 9.64 19.58
N LEU A 493 -30.41 10.93 19.25
CA LEU A 493 -31.01 11.52 18.04
C LEU A 493 -30.54 10.81 16.76
N ARG A 494 -29.30 10.29 16.76
CA ARG A 494 -28.75 9.55 15.61
C ARG A 494 -29.40 8.19 15.44
N PHE A 495 -29.77 7.54 16.55
CA PHE A 495 -30.50 6.27 16.52
C PHE A 495 -31.92 6.50 15.98
N ALA A 496 -32.62 7.52 16.49
CA ALA A 496 -33.95 7.88 16.00
C ALA A 496 -33.96 8.25 14.50
N LEU A 497 -32.95 8.98 14.02
CA LEU A 497 -32.79 9.30 12.59
C LEU A 497 -32.52 8.06 11.73
N LEU A 498 -31.83 7.07 12.28
CA LEU A 498 -31.48 5.85 11.57
C LEU A 498 -32.71 4.98 11.37
N ASP A 499 -33.48 4.74 12.44
CA ASP A 499 -34.72 3.95 12.37
C ASP A 499 -35.74 4.64 11.46
N ALA A 500 -35.94 5.97 11.60
CA ALA A 500 -36.80 6.73 10.70
C ALA A 500 -36.37 6.66 9.22
N SER A 501 -35.06 6.51 8.93
CA SER A 501 -34.61 6.33 7.55
C SER A 501 -34.85 4.91 7.02
N GLY A 502 -34.87 3.90 7.89
CA GLY A 502 -35.38 2.56 7.58
C GLY A 502 -36.84 2.57 7.16
N ASP A 503 -37.68 3.35 7.85
CA ASP A 503 -39.10 3.51 7.49
C ASP A 503 -39.28 4.16 6.12
N VAL A 504 -38.54 5.24 5.84
CA VAL A 504 -38.55 5.91 4.54
C VAL A 504 -38.14 4.93 3.42
N ALA A 505 -37.09 4.15 3.63
CA ALA A 505 -36.65 3.14 2.66
C ALA A 505 -37.73 2.06 2.46
N SER A 506 -38.41 1.64 3.52
CA SER A 506 -39.48 0.64 3.45
C SER A 506 -40.71 1.15 2.72
N ILE A 507 -41.10 2.42 2.96
CA ILE A 507 -42.18 3.09 2.23
C ILE A 507 -41.84 3.19 0.73
N LEU A 508 -40.64 3.64 0.38
CA LEU A 508 -40.18 3.69 -1.01
C LEU A 508 -40.23 2.29 -1.65
N SER A 509 -39.79 1.27 -0.91
CA SER A 509 -39.80 -0.12 -1.35
C SER A 509 -41.22 -0.64 -1.61
N VAL A 510 -42.22 -0.22 -0.83
CA VAL A 510 -43.65 -0.52 -1.08
C VAL A 510 -44.20 0.26 -2.28
N ILE A 511 -43.79 1.51 -2.49
CA ILE A 511 -44.23 2.35 -3.63
C ILE A 511 -43.75 1.76 -4.96
N PHE A 512 -42.53 1.24 -5.02
CA PHE A 512 -41.95 0.67 -6.25
C PHE A 512 -42.28 -0.81 -6.47
N GLN A 513 -43.18 -1.40 -5.67
CA GLN A 513 -43.66 -2.76 -5.94
C GLN A 513 -44.65 -2.80 -7.11
N PRO A 514 -44.74 -3.93 -7.83
CA PRO A 514 -45.70 -4.11 -8.93
C PRO A 514 -47.16 -3.87 -8.54
N SER A 515 -47.51 -4.09 -7.27
CA SER A 515 -48.83 -3.82 -6.71
C SER A 515 -48.69 -3.04 -5.41
N LEU A 516 -49.36 -1.89 -5.32
CA LEU A 516 -49.31 -1.03 -4.14
C LEU A 516 -50.07 -1.65 -2.96
N SER A 517 -49.39 -1.93 -1.86
CA SER A 517 -50.03 -2.35 -0.61
C SER A 517 -50.34 -1.16 0.30
N ILE A 518 -51.63 -0.82 0.43
CA ILE A 518 -52.11 0.23 1.34
C ILE A 518 -51.76 -0.11 2.79
N LEU A 519 -51.89 -1.38 3.18
CA LEU A 519 -51.56 -1.84 4.53
C LEU A 519 -50.04 -1.74 4.79
N GLY A 520 -49.21 -2.06 3.80
CA GLY A 520 -47.76 -1.85 3.87
C GLY A 520 -47.37 -0.39 4.09
N LEU A 521 -48.00 0.55 3.36
CA LEU A 521 -47.79 1.98 3.58
C LEU A 521 -48.23 2.43 4.98
N ILE A 522 -49.32 1.87 5.50
CA ILE A 522 -49.82 2.20 6.84
C ILE A 522 -48.84 1.71 7.92
N ILE A 523 -48.29 0.50 7.82
CA ILE A 523 -47.34 -0.05 8.81
C ILE A 523 -46.11 0.86 8.94
N TYR A 524 -45.36 1.04 7.85
CA TYR A 524 -44.11 1.81 7.86
C TYR A 524 -44.36 3.31 8.02
N GLY A 525 -45.47 3.83 7.45
CA GLY A 525 -45.87 5.23 7.62
C GLY A 525 -46.24 5.58 9.06
N THR A 526 -46.90 4.67 9.78
CA THR A 526 -47.24 4.89 11.19
C THR A 526 -45.97 4.95 12.04
N GLU A 527 -45.01 4.06 11.81
CA GLU A 527 -43.74 4.09 12.55
C GLU A 527 -42.96 5.39 12.29
N LEU A 528 -42.83 5.79 11.02
CA LEU A 528 -42.15 7.02 10.64
C LEU A 528 -42.74 8.24 11.37
N VAL A 529 -44.08 8.35 11.41
CA VAL A 529 -44.76 9.46 12.09
C VAL A 529 -44.45 9.45 13.59
N ILE A 530 -44.41 8.29 14.24
CA ILE A 530 -44.07 8.15 15.65
C ILE A 530 -42.60 8.55 15.89
N TRP A 531 -41.67 8.16 15.04
CA TRP A 531 -40.27 8.58 15.16
C TRP A 531 -40.09 10.08 14.96
N LEU A 532 -40.74 10.67 13.96
CA LEU A 532 -40.72 12.11 13.72
C LEU A 532 -41.24 12.88 14.93
N GLY A 533 -42.36 12.45 15.52
CA GLY A 533 -42.90 13.05 16.74
C GLY A 533 -41.94 12.93 17.93
N LEU A 534 -41.27 11.78 18.09
CA LEU A 534 -40.33 11.53 19.18
C LEU A 534 -39.12 12.46 19.06
N MET A 535 -38.60 12.64 17.84
CA MET A 535 -37.50 13.56 17.57
C MET A 535 -37.86 15.02 17.85
N ILE A 536 -39.08 15.45 17.54
CA ILE A 536 -39.56 16.80 17.86
C ILE A 536 -39.52 17.04 19.37
N ILE A 537 -40.04 16.09 20.16
CA ILE A 537 -40.01 16.18 21.63
C ILE A 537 -38.58 16.14 22.18
N LEU A 538 -37.72 15.30 21.60
CA LEU A 538 -36.31 15.22 21.95
C LEU A 538 -35.59 16.56 21.74
N LEU A 539 -35.82 17.19 20.58
CA LEU A 539 -35.27 18.49 20.24
C LEU A 539 -35.82 19.60 21.15
N TYR A 540 -37.11 19.54 21.48
CA TYR A 540 -37.73 20.45 22.46
C TYR A 540 -37.02 20.39 23.82
N PHE A 541 -36.84 19.20 24.42
CA PHE A 541 -36.18 19.07 25.72
C PHE A 541 -34.70 19.49 25.69
N ARG A 542 -34.00 19.26 24.58
CA ARG A 542 -32.61 19.72 24.40
C ARG A 542 -32.53 21.24 24.23
N ALA A 543 -33.46 21.84 23.51
CA ALA A 543 -33.55 23.30 23.35
C ALA A 543 -33.94 23.99 24.66
N ALA A 544 -34.90 23.42 25.42
CA ALA A 544 -35.31 23.93 26.73
C ALA A 544 -34.14 23.92 27.74
N ARG A 545 -33.32 22.86 27.76
CA ARG A 545 -32.09 22.80 28.59
C ARG A 545 -31.07 23.88 28.22
N ARG A 546 -30.90 24.17 26.92
CA ARG A 546 -30.02 25.25 26.44
C ARG A 546 -30.53 26.67 26.78
N ARG A 547 -31.83 26.85 27.03
CA ARG A 547 -32.39 28.11 27.53
C ARG A 547 -32.23 28.23 29.05
N LYS A 548 -32.58 27.20 29.82
CA LYS A 548 -32.44 27.19 31.29
C LYS A 548 -30.98 27.36 31.77
N GLY A 549 -30.00 26.84 31.02
CA GLY A 549 -28.57 27.02 31.30
C GLY A 549 -28.01 28.43 31.01
N ARG A 550 -28.81 29.34 30.44
CA ARG A 550 -28.44 30.75 30.27
C ARG A 550 -28.91 31.64 31.43
N ASP A 551 -29.92 31.21 32.21
CA ASP A 551 -30.56 32.03 33.26
C ASP A 551 -30.08 31.74 34.69
N ILE A 552 -29.20 30.75 34.90
CA ILE A 552 -28.68 30.39 36.24
C ILE A 552 -27.16 30.58 36.26
N ARG A 553 -26.70 31.73 36.76
CA ARG A 553 -25.38 31.88 37.39
C ARG A 553 -25.55 31.62 38.90
N VAL A 554 -24.46 31.13 39.52
CA VAL A 554 -24.17 30.93 40.96
C VAL A 554 -24.17 29.46 41.44
N ASP A 555 -22.92 29.02 41.71
CA ASP A 555 -22.33 28.11 42.72
C ASP A 555 -22.87 26.69 43.00
N GLY A 556 -21.98 25.69 42.79
CA GLY A 556 -22.10 24.30 43.25
C GLY A 556 -21.45 23.29 42.28
N PRO A 557 -20.67 22.29 42.74
CA PRO A 557 -19.85 21.46 41.86
C PRO A 557 -20.73 20.43 41.14
N PHE A 558 -20.87 20.56 39.83
CA PHE A 558 -21.56 19.54 39.02
C PHE A 558 -20.72 19.12 37.82
N ASP A 559 -20.43 17.82 37.85
CA ASP A 559 -19.73 16.98 36.90
C ASP A 559 -20.18 17.19 35.44
N ARG A 560 -19.22 17.45 34.54
CA ARG A 560 -19.44 17.67 33.10
C ARG A 560 -18.79 16.57 32.26
N THR A 561 -19.12 15.31 32.51
CA THR A 561 -18.98 14.25 31.50
C THR A 561 -20.19 14.25 30.56
N ASN A 562 -20.22 15.06 29.48
CA ASN A 562 -21.05 14.79 28.29
C ASN A 562 -20.89 15.79 27.14
N LYS A 563 -19.69 15.91 26.55
CA LYS A 563 -19.54 16.50 25.20
C LYS A 563 -18.38 15.86 24.42
N CYS A 564 -18.67 14.79 23.69
CA CYS A 564 -17.84 14.34 22.55
C CYS A 564 -18.70 13.44 21.65
N TRP A 565 -19.40 13.97 20.62
CA TRP A 565 -19.98 13.12 19.56
C TRP A 565 -20.13 13.89 18.23
N ASN A 566 -19.17 13.72 17.31
CA ASN A 566 -19.19 14.12 15.88
C ASN A 566 -18.40 13.02 15.12
N ILE A 567 -19.00 12.11 14.32
CA ILE A 567 -19.17 12.05 12.83
C ILE A 567 -19.30 10.51 12.49
N PRO A 568 -19.42 10.03 11.21
CA PRO A 568 -20.60 9.76 10.37
C PRO A 568 -21.16 8.31 10.45
N ILE A 569 -22.46 8.09 10.18
CA ILE A 569 -23.08 6.75 10.06
C ILE A 569 -23.75 6.67 8.67
N CYS A 570 -23.10 6.03 7.70
CA CYS A 570 -23.61 5.81 6.32
C CYS A 570 -23.67 4.32 5.92
N LEU A 571 -23.84 3.40 6.87
CA LEU A 571 -23.69 1.95 6.60
C LEU A 571 -25.01 1.16 6.43
N LEU A 572 -26.18 1.79 6.60
CA LEU A 572 -27.46 1.09 6.52
C LEU A 572 -28.18 1.19 5.17
N THR A 573 -27.90 2.22 4.37
CA THR A 573 -28.44 2.33 2.99
C THR A 573 -27.76 1.38 2.00
N SER A 574 -26.53 0.93 2.28
CA SER A 574 -25.77 0.05 1.38
C SER A 574 -26.15 -1.43 1.48
N LEU A 575 -26.77 -1.86 2.58
CA LEU A 575 -27.14 -3.28 2.80
C LEU A 575 -28.43 -3.70 2.07
N ILE A 576 -29.22 -2.76 1.57
CA ILE A 576 -30.50 -3.03 0.89
C ILE A 576 -30.32 -3.24 -0.64
N LEU A 577 -29.12 -2.97 -1.21
CA LEU A 577 -28.87 -3.03 -2.65
C LEU A 577 -27.90 -4.13 -3.15
N SER A 578 -27.38 -5.01 -2.29
CA SER A 578 -26.52 -6.12 -2.76
C SER A 578 -26.72 -7.40 -1.96
N SER A 579 -27.20 -8.45 -2.64
CA SER A 579 -27.33 -9.82 -2.15
C SER A 579 -25.97 -10.54 -2.09
N GLN A 580 -25.59 -11.04 -0.91
CA GLN A 580 -24.74 -12.24 -0.57
C GLN A 580 -23.97 -12.01 0.78
N PRO A 581 -23.70 -13.05 1.59
CA PRO A 581 -23.65 -12.95 3.05
C PRO A 581 -22.24 -12.75 3.64
N LEU A 582 -22.09 -11.86 4.62
CA LEU A 582 -20.86 -11.66 5.39
C LEU A 582 -21.05 -12.04 6.87
N VAL A 583 -20.37 -13.12 7.23
CA VAL A 583 -20.28 -13.72 8.57
C VAL A 583 -19.27 -12.96 9.43
N CYS A 584 -19.65 -12.53 10.63
CA CYS A 584 -18.76 -11.80 11.56
C CYS A 584 -18.30 -12.70 12.72
N LYS A 585 -16.99 -13.00 12.80
CA LYS A 585 -16.34 -13.85 13.82
C LYS A 585 -16.08 -13.08 15.15
N SER A 586 -16.64 -13.57 16.28
CA SER A 586 -16.08 -13.70 17.67
C SER A 586 -16.89 -13.24 18.91
N PHE A 587 -17.84 -14.10 19.32
CA PHE A 587 -18.09 -14.61 20.69
C PHE A 587 -18.28 -16.15 20.52
N PRO A 588 -18.17 -17.01 21.55
CA PRO A 588 -17.77 -18.42 21.41
C PRO A 588 -18.71 -19.23 20.49
N PHE A 589 -18.08 -19.90 19.53
CA PHE A 589 -18.65 -20.59 18.36
C PHE A 589 -19.55 -21.79 18.68
N SER A 590 -19.58 -22.30 19.92
CA SER A 590 -20.37 -23.50 20.25
C SER A 590 -21.87 -23.26 20.30
N LEU A 591 -22.29 -21.99 20.30
CA LEU A 591 -23.69 -21.61 20.44
C LEU A 591 -24.31 -20.98 19.20
N PHE A 592 -23.46 -20.40 18.35
CA PHE A 592 -23.88 -19.73 17.12
C PHE A 592 -24.15 -20.74 16.00
N SER A 593 -23.33 -21.78 15.88
CA SER A 593 -23.59 -22.91 14.96
C SER A 593 -24.82 -23.72 15.34
N LEU A 594 -25.21 -23.78 16.62
CA LEU A 594 -26.38 -24.56 17.03
C LEU A 594 -27.70 -23.88 16.64
N VAL A 595 -27.75 -22.54 16.67
CA VAL A 595 -28.99 -21.75 16.47
C VAL A 595 -29.21 -21.39 15.00
N VAL A 596 -28.12 -21.05 14.28
CA VAL A 596 -28.17 -20.77 12.84
C VAL A 596 -28.37 -22.07 12.05
N ASN A 597 -27.74 -23.18 12.47
CA ASN A 597 -28.06 -24.46 11.86
C ASN A 597 -29.47 -24.92 12.24
N MET A 598 -30.00 -24.73 13.46
CA MET A 598 -31.37 -25.18 13.75
C MET A 598 -32.48 -24.48 12.93
N HIS A 599 -32.31 -23.20 12.56
CA HIS A 599 -33.30 -22.49 11.72
C HIS A 599 -33.18 -22.82 10.23
N ILE A 600 -31.95 -23.02 9.73
CA ILE A 600 -31.71 -23.45 8.35
C ILE A 600 -32.05 -24.94 8.16
N LEU A 601 -31.77 -25.78 9.15
CA LEU A 601 -32.10 -27.22 9.13
C LEU A 601 -33.62 -27.46 9.24
N SER A 602 -34.35 -26.59 9.96
CA SER A 602 -35.83 -26.65 9.99
C SER A 602 -36.47 -26.26 8.66
N PHE A 603 -35.78 -25.45 7.84
CA PHE A 603 -36.22 -25.05 6.51
C PHE A 603 -35.87 -26.09 5.42
N ILE A 604 -34.75 -26.82 5.59
CA ILE A 604 -34.27 -27.85 4.66
C ILE A 604 -34.96 -29.21 4.88
N VAL A 605 -35.31 -29.56 6.13
CA VAL A 605 -35.99 -30.83 6.46
C VAL A 605 -37.43 -30.88 5.92
N ALA A 606 -38.05 -29.75 5.59
CA ALA A 606 -39.40 -29.71 5.02
C ALA A 606 -39.47 -29.98 3.50
N LEU A 607 -38.33 -30.09 2.80
CA LEU A 607 -38.26 -30.18 1.33
C LEU A 607 -37.70 -31.50 0.78
N ALA A 608 -37.31 -32.47 1.61
CA ALA A 608 -36.73 -33.72 1.14
C ALA A 608 -37.36 -34.97 1.78
N LEU A 609 -38.34 -35.55 1.09
CA LEU A 609 -38.59 -36.99 0.85
C LEU A 609 -40.01 -37.17 0.24
N PRO A 610 -40.27 -38.09 -0.72
CA PRO A 610 -39.36 -39.06 -1.36
C PRO A 610 -39.43 -39.10 -2.91
N VAL A 611 -38.31 -39.35 -3.59
CA VAL A 611 -38.27 -40.29 -4.75
C VAL A 611 -36.92 -41.02 -4.73
N LEU A 612 -37.01 -42.35 -4.66
CA LEU A 612 -35.95 -43.36 -4.69
C LEU A 612 -35.72 -43.86 -6.14
N VAL A 613 -34.60 -44.60 -6.32
CA VAL A 613 -34.23 -45.52 -7.44
C VAL A 613 -33.46 -44.80 -8.59
N CYS A 614 -32.22 -45.10 -9.02
CA CYS A 614 -31.42 -46.34 -9.14
C CYS A 614 -29.88 -46.00 -9.28
N PRO A 615 -28.94 -46.92 -9.59
CA PRO A 615 -27.83 -47.33 -8.72
C PRO A 615 -26.40 -46.83 -9.13
N GLN A 616 -25.46 -47.10 -8.22
CA GLN A 616 -24.02 -46.80 -8.26
C GLN A 616 -23.25 -47.36 -9.46
N SER A 617 -22.25 -46.60 -9.92
CA SER A 617 -20.99 -47.12 -10.47
C SER A 617 -19.80 -46.38 -9.84
N THR A 618 -18.97 -47.13 -9.12
CA THR A 618 -17.60 -46.78 -8.72
C THR A 618 -16.69 -46.82 -9.95
N GLU A 619 -15.70 -45.90 -10.06
CA GLU A 619 -14.40 -45.98 -10.78
C GLU A 619 -13.72 -44.56 -10.78
N PRO A 620 -12.42 -44.40 -11.06
CA PRO A 620 -11.40 -43.99 -10.09
C PRO A 620 -10.78 -42.61 -10.40
N ALA A 621 -9.74 -42.25 -9.63
CA ALA A 621 -8.89 -41.08 -9.86
C ALA A 621 -8.46 -40.95 -11.34
N SER A 622 -8.92 -39.90 -12.02
CA SER A 622 -8.44 -39.55 -13.36
C SER A 622 -7.29 -38.56 -13.26
N LEU A 623 -6.08 -39.03 -13.58
CA LEU A 623 -5.12 -38.21 -14.32
C LEU A 623 -5.80 -37.75 -15.61
N SER A 624 -5.88 -36.45 -15.83
CA SER A 624 -6.25 -35.88 -17.13
C SER A 624 -5.19 -36.28 -18.17
N PRO A 625 -5.58 -36.79 -19.36
CA PRO A 625 -4.64 -37.12 -20.41
C PRO A 625 -4.18 -35.84 -21.12
N ARG A 626 -2.86 -35.65 -21.22
CA ARG A 626 -2.25 -34.74 -22.21
C ARG A 626 -2.82 -35.02 -23.61
N LEU A 627 -2.86 -34.01 -24.48
CA LEU A 627 -3.15 -34.09 -25.92
C LEU A 627 -2.11 -34.98 -26.67
N ALA A 628 -2.01 -36.25 -26.31
CA ALA A 628 -1.15 -37.22 -26.96
C ALA A 628 -1.79 -37.67 -28.28
N GLY A 629 -1.63 -36.88 -29.35
CA GLY A 629 -2.09 -37.28 -30.68
C GLY A 629 -2.10 -36.22 -31.79
N VAL A 630 -1.94 -34.94 -31.48
CA VAL A 630 -1.97 -33.87 -32.50
C VAL A 630 -0.57 -33.32 -32.74
N ASP A 631 -0.04 -33.52 -33.94
CA ASP A 631 1.22 -32.92 -34.39
C ASP A 631 0.98 -31.42 -34.68
N LEU A 632 1.39 -30.57 -33.74
CA LEU A 632 1.31 -29.10 -33.86
C LEU A 632 2.48 -28.52 -34.68
N GLU A 633 3.60 -29.25 -34.83
CA GLU A 633 4.79 -28.75 -35.56
C GLU A 633 4.47 -28.47 -37.03
N ARG A 634 3.52 -29.19 -37.62
CA ARG A 634 3.06 -28.94 -39.00
C ARG A 634 2.46 -27.55 -39.22
N PHE A 635 2.08 -26.83 -38.15
CA PHE A 635 1.47 -25.50 -38.19
C PHE A 635 2.39 -24.40 -37.65
N ARG A 636 3.68 -24.67 -37.47
CA ARG A 636 4.61 -23.71 -36.87
C ARG A 636 4.85 -22.50 -37.79
N LEU A 637 4.87 -21.30 -37.21
CA LEU A 637 5.19 -20.06 -37.91
C LEU A 637 6.71 -19.88 -38.07
N THR A 638 7.15 -19.44 -39.25
CA THR A 638 8.57 -19.12 -39.53
C THR A 638 8.86 -17.64 -39.19
N PRO A 639 9.91 -17.33 -38.40
CA PRO A 639 10.31 -15.94 -38.13
C PRO A 639 10.88 -15.25 -39.38
N ASN A 640 10.44 -14.02 -39.66
CA ASN A 640 10.87 -13.21 -40.82
C ASN A 640 11.45 -11.84 -40.39
N ALA A 641 12.36 -11.81 -39.41
CA ALA A 641 12.93 -10.56 -38.89
C ALA A 641 14.34 -10.28 -39.46
N GLU A 642 14.57 -9.04 -39.89
CA GLU A 642 15.88 -8.52 -40.30
C GLU A 642 16.35 -7.43 -39.32
N TYR A 643 17.63 -7.49 -38.93
CA TYR A 643 18.27 -6.50 -38.05
C TYR A 643 19.37 -5.75 -38.80
N VAL A 644 19.39 -4.42 -38.67
CA VAL A 644 20.35 -3.55 -39.36
C VAL A 644 21.08 -2.66 -38.34
N ASP A 645 22.41 -2.75 -38.36
CA ASP A 645 23.30 -1.88 -37.60
C ASP A 645 23.58 -0.59 -38.38
N SER A 646 23.57 0.58 -37.73
CA SER A 646 23.48 1.88 -38.44
C SER A 646 24.81 2.45 -38.93
N ASP A 647 25.88 1.66 -39.05
CA ASP A 647 27.16 2.12 -39.61
C ASP A 647 27.07 2.54 -41.10
N GLN A 648 25.91 2.36 -41.74
CA GLN A 648 25.55 3.02 -43.00
C GLN A 648 24.74 4.30 -42.74
N GLN A 649 25.43 5.42 -42.57
CA GLN A 649 24.83 6.75 -42.36
C GLN A 649 23.83 7.13 -43.48
N ILE A 650 22.55 7.26 -43.14
CA ILE A 650 21.61 8.08 -43.92
C ILE A 650 21.72 9.51 -43.36
N PRO A 651 22.21 10.49 -44.13
CA PRO A 651 22.41 11.85 -43.63
C PRO A 651 21.05 12.56 -43.50
N ILE A 652 20.50 12.62 -42.28
CA ILE A 652 19.34 13.46 -42.00
C ILE A 652 19.85 14.88 -41.70
N SER A 653 19.54 15.80 -42.62
CA SER A 653 19.87 17.23 -42.53
C SER A 653 19.38 17.84 -41.21
N THR A 654 20.33 18.29 -40.39
CA THR A 654 20.09 18.94 -39.10
C THR A 654 19.51 20.34 -39.28
N THR A 655 18.21 20.49 -39.04
CA THR A 655 17.61 21.80 -38.69
C THR A 655 17.36 21.85 -37.19
N ASN A 656 18.11 22.70 -36.49
CA ASN A 656 17.95 23.01 -35.07
C ASN A 656 16.51 23.41 -34.73
N VAL A 657 15.80 22.57 -33.99
CA VAL A 657 14.54 22.94 -33.31
C VAL A 657 14.68 22.56 -31.84
N GLY A 658 14.42 23.53 -30.97
CA GLY A 658 14.60 23.42 -29.52
C GLY A 658 13.72 22.36 -28.87
N LEU A 659 14.26 21.77 -27.80
CA LEU A 659 13.68 20.70 -27.00
C LEU A 659 12.36 21.12 -26.33
N ILE A 660 11.25 20.70 -26.92
CA ILE A 660 9.96 20.45 -26.29
C ILE A 660 9.63 19.00 -26.67
N GLU A 661 9.32 18.14 -25.68
CA GLU A 661 8.73 16.77 -25.64
C GLU A 661 8.40 15.92 -26.92
N GLN A 662 8.73 16.30 -28.16
CA GLN A 662 8.20 15.76 -29.41
C GLN A 662 9.23 15.19 -30.43
N SER A 663 10.54 15.08 -30.17
CA SER A 663 11.50 14.80 -31.28
C SER A 663 11.84 13.33 -31.59
N TYR A 664 11.93 12.41 -30.62
CA TYR A 664 12.45 11.04 -30.90
C TYR A 664 11.44 10.13 -31.58
N ILE A 665 10.15 10.27 -31.25
CA ILE A 665 9.06 9.52 -31.90
C ILE A 665 8.97 9.95 -33.37
N GLU A 666 9.11 11.24 -33.66
CA GLU A 666 9.10 11.75 -35.03
C GLU A 666 10.28 11.23 -35.85
N THR A 667 11.49 11.18 -35.26
CA THR A 667 12.66 10.55 -35.89
C THR A 667 12.39 9.08 -36.23
N ALA A 668 11.82 8.33 -35.29
CA ALA A 668 11.50 6.92 -35.50
C ALA A 668 10.41 6.72 -36.57
N ILE A 669 9.34 7.52 -36.53
CA ILE A 669 8.27 7.51 -37.55
C ILE A 669 8.85 7.83 -38.92
N LYS A 670 9.77 8.80 -39.00
CA LYS A 670 10.42 9.20 -40.24
C LYS A 670 11.21 8.03 -40.84
N LEU A 671 12.01 7.33 -40.03
CA LEU A 671 12.75 6.15 -40.48
C LEU A 671 11.82 5.07 -41.03
N VAL A 672 10.74 4.74 -40.32
CA VAL A 672 9.78 3.72 -40.78
C VAL A 672 9.13 4.14 -42.11
N ARG A 673 8.76 5.41 -42.27
CA ARG A 673 8.21 5.94 -43.54
C ARG A 673 9.21 5.95 -44.68
N GLU A 674 10.48 6.21 -44.40
CA GLU A 674 11.53 6.19 -45.43
C GLU A 674 11.87 4.74 -45.84
N THR A 675 11.87 3.82 -44.88
CA THR A 675 12.14 2.39 -45.12
C THR A 675 10.98 1.72 -45.85
N PHE A 676 9.74 2.05 -45.47
CA PHE A 676 8.52 1.44 -46.02
C PHE A 676 7.44 2.49 -46.37
N PRO A 677 7.64 3.31 -47.42
CA PRO A 677 6.80 4.48 -47.73
C PRO A 677 5.35 4.16 -48.08
N ASN A 678 5.08 2.95 -48.54
CA ASN A 678 3.74 2.52 -48.97
C ASN A 678 3.04 1.65 -47.93
N THR A 679 3.57 1.57 -46.70
CA THR A 679 2.97 0.77 -45.63
C THR A 679 2.26 1.65 -44.60
N THR A 680 1.12 1.18 -44.12
CA THR A 680 0.46 1.75 -42.95
C THR A 680 0.93 1.03 -41.69
N PHE A 681 1.07 1.78 -40.60
CA PHE A 681 1.53 1.26 -39.31
C PHE A 681 1.01 2.14 -38.18
N ARG A 682 0.96 1.57 -36.97
CA ARG A 682 0.66 2.30 -35.73
C ARG A 682 1.85 2.22 -34.77
N LEU A 683 2.02 3.29 -34.00
CA LEU A 683 2.92 3.28 -32.84
C LEU A 683 2.34 2.35 -31.77
N ARG A 684 3.19 1.50 -31.19
CA ARG A 684 2.83 0.70 -30.02
C ARG A 684 3.06 1.52 -28.75
N GLU A 685 2.23 1.28 -27.74
CA GLU A 685 2.24 2.04 -26.48
C GLU A 685 3.47 1.74 -25.59
N ASP A 686 4.25 0.70 -25.91
CA ASP A 686 5.40 0.18 -25.15
C ASP A 686 6.74 0.83 -25.53
N HIS A 687 6.74 2.02 -26.13
CA HIS A 687 7.96 2.79 -26.36
C HIS A 687 8.43 3.50 -25.07
N TYR A 688 9.75 3.65 -24.89
CA TYR A 688 10.32 4.24 -23.68
C TYR A 688 11.65 4.92 -23.94
N VAL A 689 12.08 5.79 -23.04
CA VAL A 689 13.44 6.37 -23.02
C VAL A 689 14.20 5.75 -21.86
N GLY A 690 15.28 5.04 -22.16
CA GLY A 690 16.15 4.44 -21.14
C GLY A 690 16.93 5.50 -20.37
N ASP A 691 17.47 5.14 -19.20
CA ASP A 691 18.25 6.05 -18.34
C ASP A 691 19.53 6.57 -19.02
N ASN A 692 20.04 5.83 -20.02
CA ASN A 692 21.08 6.26 -20.95
C ASN A 692 20.59 7.28 -22.00
N GLY A 693 19.35 7.77 -21.87
CA GLY A 693 18.63 8.70 -22.74
C GLY A 693 18.43 8.23 -24.17
N VAL A 694 18.57 6.92 -24.42
CA VAL A 694 18.20 6.30 -25.70
C VAL A 694 16.71 5.99 -25.69
N ALA A 695 16.00 6.43 -26.72
CA ALA A 695 14.60 6.09 -26.92
C ALA A 695 14.46 4.81 -27.75
N HIS A 696 13.61 3.90 -27.30
CA HIS A 696 13.21 2.67 -27.99
C HIS A 696 11.76 2.83 -28.44
N VAL A 697 11.51 2.77 -29.74
CA VAL A 697 10.22 3.06 -30.36
C VAL A 697 9.74 1.86 -31.16
N HIS A 698 8.55 1.35 -30.86
CA HIS A 698 8.00 0.13 -31.46
C HIS A 698 6.77 0.43 -32.31
N PHE A 699 6.67 -0.21 -33.47
CA PHE A 699 5.57 -0.06 -34.41
C PHE A 699 5.02 -1.41 -34.82
N ARG A 700 3.71 -1.44 -35.10
CA ARG A 700 3.00 -2.59 -35.64
C ARG A 700 2.46 -2.21 -37.02
N GLN A 701 2.76 -3.01 -38.04
CA GLN A 701 2.21 -2.79 -39.38
C GLN A 701 0.69 -2.99 -39.33
N THR A 702 -0.03 -2.14 -40.04
CA THR A 702 -1.48 -2.23 -40.17
C THR A 702 -1.85 -2.33 -41.64
N VAL A 703 -2.90 -3.09 -41.96
CA VAL A 703 -3.49 -3.20 -43.30
C VAL A 703 -5.01 -3.16 -43.12
N HIS A 704 -5.69 -2.25 -43.83
CA HIS A 704 -7.14 -2.03 -43.68
C HIS A 704 -7.59 -1.86 -42.22
N ASP A 705 -6.82 -1.11 -41.42
CA ASP A 705 -7.03 -0.88 -39.99
C ASP A 705 -6.92 -2.13 -39.08
N LEU A 706 -6.41 -3.26 -39.60
CA LEU A 706 -6.09 -4.46 -38.83
C LEU A 706 -4.57 -4.61 -38.68
N ASP A 707 -4.13 -5.16 -37.54
CA ASP A 707 -2.72 -5.47 -37.33
C ASP A 707 -2.27 -6.62 -38.25
N VAL A 708 -1.07 -6.49 -38.83
CA VAL A 708 -0.31 -7.63 -39.34
C VAL A 708 0.41 -8.26 -38.15
N ASP A 709 -0.07 -9.41 -37.68
CA ASP A 709 0.21 -9.86 -36.32
C ASP A 709 1.68 -10.27 -36.09
N ASN A 710 2.39 -10.63 -37.16
CA ASN A 710 3.82 -10.89 -37.19
C ASN A 710 4.65 -9.80 -37.89
N GLY A 711 4.08 -8.60 -38.08
CA GLY A 711 4.73 -7.45 -38.73
C GLY A 711 5.10 -6.33 -37.76
N ASP A 712 6.27 -6.42 -37.12
CA ASP A 712 6.77 -5.43 -36.15
C ASP A 712 7.96 -4.63 -36.70
N PHE A 713 8.15 -3.42 -36.19
CA PHE A 713 9.33 -2.59 -36.47
C PHE A 713 9.79 -1.94 -35.16
N ASN A 714 11.07 -2.09 -34.80
CA ASN A 714 11.67 -1.45 -33.63
C ASN A 714 12.76 -0.46 -34.08
N VAL A 715 12.78 0.73 -33.47
CA VAL A 715 13.74 1.80 -33.77
C VAL A 715 14.36 2.29 -32.49
N ASN A 716 15.69 2.41 -32.47
CA ASN A 716 16.40 2.95 -31.34
C ASN A 716 17.05 4.30 -31.69
N VAL A 717 16.71 5.34 -30.93
CA VAL A 717 17.08 6.74 -31.17
C VAL A 717 17.95 7.27 -30.02
N GLY A 718 19.14 7.77 -30.31
CA GLY A 718 20.07 8.34 -29.34
C GLY A 718 19.60 9.68 -28.76
N ARG A 719 20.29 10.12 -27.68
CA ARG A 719 20.04 11.39 -26.98
C ARG A 719 20.12 12.63 -27.89
N ASP A 720 20.95 12.56 -28.92
CA ASP A 720 21.16 13.60 -29.92
C ASP A 720 20.11 13.57 -31.05
N GLY A 721 19.16 12.64 -30.98
CA GLY A 721 18.11 12.44 -31.98
C GLY A 721 18.54 11.58 -33.17
N THR A 722 19.73 10.97 -33.15
CA THR A 722 20.20 10.08 -34.23
C THR A 722 19.61 8.67 -34.09
N VAL A 723 19.33 7.99 -35.21
CA VAL A 723 18.97 6.56 -35.19
C VAL A 723 20.26 5.75 -35.17
N PHE A 724 20.43 4.86 -34.18
CA PHE A 724 21.64 4.02 -34.08
C PHE A 724 21.40 2.53 -34.38
N SER A 725 20.15 2.05 -34.38
CA SER A 725 19.81 0.70 -34.86
C SER A 725 18.30 0.56 -35.07
N TYR A 726 17.91 -0.39 -35.92
CA TYR A 726 16.52 -0.81 -36.07
C TYR A 726 16.40 -2.27 -36.55
N GLY A 727 15.28 -2.90 -36.23
CA GLY A 727 14.91 -4.22 -36.73
C GLY A 727 13.46 -4.26 -37.19
N ASN A 728 13.15 -5.08 -38.19
CA ASN A 728 11.80 -5.12 -38.78
C ASN A 728 11.39 -6.50 -39.30
N SER A 729 10.08 -6.73 -39.36
CA SER A 729 9.43 -7.86 -40.02
C SER A 729 8.22 -7.40 -40.85
N PHE A 730 8.22 -6.15 -41.32
CA PHE A 730 7.10 -5.60 -42.09
C PHE A 730 6.94 -6.31 -43.44
N TYR A 731 5.70 -6.61 -43.80
CA TYR A 731 5.36 -7.17 -45.10
C TYR A 731 5.50 -6.11 -46.21
N THR A 732 6.20 -6.45 -47.28
CA THR A 732 6.50 -5.56 -48.41
C THR A 732 5.83 -5.97 -49.73
N GLY A 733 5.13 -7.11 -49.74
CA GLY A 733 4.45 -7.62 -50.93
C GLY A 733 3.13 -6.92 -51.26
N PRO A 734 2.40 -7.37 -52.30
CA PRO A 734 1.13 -6.79 -52.69
C PRO A 734 0.06 -6.95 -51.61
N VAL A 735 -0.67 -5.87 -51.33
CA VAL A 735 -1.81 -5.82 -50.40
C VAL A 735 -3.12 -5.90 -51.21
N PRO A 736 -4.17 -6.60 -50.72
CA PRO A 736 -5.45 -6.68 -51.42
C PRO A 736 -6.08 -5.30 -51.66
N ASN A 737 -6.58 -5.03 -52.87
CA ASN A 737 -7.16 -3.74 -53.26
C ASN A 737 -8.61 -3.57 -52.76
N ILE A 738 -8.80 -3.48 -51.44
CA ILE A 738 -10.09 -3.30 -50.78
C ILE A 738 -9.98 -2.09 -49.85
N THR A 739 -10.93 -1.15 -49.91
CA THR A 739 -10.84 0.10 -49.14
C THR A 739 -11.20 -0.08 -47.66
N HIS A 740 -12.19 -0.92 -47.35
CA HIS A 740 -12.58 -1.30 -45.98
C HIS A 740 -13.14 -2.72 -45.95
N LEU A 741 -12.83 -3.47 -44.89
CA LEU A 741 -13.41 -4.80 -44.67
C LEU A 741 -14.85 -4.70 -44.17
N THR A 742 -15.74 -5.47 -44.79
CA THR A 742 -17.15 -5.62 -44.41
C THR A 742 -17.39 -7.03 -43.87
N LYS A 743 -18.53 -7.24 -43.20
CA LYS A 743 -18.93 -8.59 -42.71
C LYS A 743 -19.06 -9.66 -43.81
N ARG A 744 -18.97 -9.30 -45.09
CA ARG A 744 -18.97 -10.25 -46.22
C ARG A 744 -17.57 -10.74 -46.58
N ASP A 745 -16.53 -10.08 -46.07
CA ASP A 745 -15.13 -10.36 -46.42
C ASP A 745 -14.47 -11.41 -45.51
N PHE A 746 -15.16 -11.83 -44.44
CA PHE A 746 -14.71 -12.84 -43.49
C PHE A 746 -15.91 -13.57 -42.86
N THR A 747 -15.66 -14.79 -42.39
CA THR A 747 -16.60 -15.71 -41.74
C THR A 747 -16.84 -15.35 -40.28
N ASP A 748 -17.87 -15.96 -39.69
CA ASP A 748 -18.17 -15.79 -38.27
C ASP A 748 -17.04 -16.35 -37.38
N PRO A 749 -16.58 -15.64 -36.34
CA PRO A 749 -15.49 -16.11 -35.46
C PRO A 749 -15.83 -17.41 -34.71
N VAL A 750 -17.12 -17.75 -34.53
CA VAL A 750 -17.53 -19.05 -33.96
C VAL A 750 -17.19 -20.19 -34.93
N ALA A 751 -17.25 -19.96 -36.24
CA ALA A 751 -16.85 -20.96 -37.24
C ALA A 751 -15.34 -21.23 -37.16
N ALA A 752 -14.53 -20.18 -36.99
CA ALA A 752 -13.09 -20.31 -36.80
C ALA A 752 -12.73 -21.09 -35.52
N LEU A 753 -13.42 -20.81 -34.40
CA LEU A 753 -13.27 -21.60 -33.17
C LEU A 753 -13.62 -23.07 -33.42
N LYS A 754 -14.82 -23.36 -33.93
CA LYS A 754 -15.26 -24.75 -34.19
C LYS A 754 -14.28 -25.49 -35.11
N PHE A 755 -13.74 -24.81 -36.12
CA PHE A 755 -12.73 -25.37 -37.01
C PHE A 755 -11.44 -25.73 -36.26
N ALA A 756 -10.92 -24.82 -35.44
CA ALA A 756 -9.74 -25.05 -34.61
C ALA A 756 -9.96 -26.19 -33.60
N LEU A 757 -11.13 -26.24 -32.94
CA LEU A 757 -11.47 -27.30 -31.97
C LEU A 757 -11.43 -28.69 -32.61
N VAL A 758 -12.00 -28.85 -33.81
CA VAL A 758 -12.03 -30.13 -34.52
C VAL A 758 -10.63 -30.53 -35.02
N HIS A 759 -9.88 -29.60 -35.62
CA HIS A 759 -8.62 -29.92 -36.30
C HIS A 759 -7.41 -30.02 -35.36
N LEU A 760 -7.50 -29.37 -34.20
CA LEU A 760 -6.52 -29.47 -33.11
C LEU A 760 -7.00 -30.38 -31.97
N GLN A 761 -8.17 -31.01 -32.12
CA GLN A 761 -8.78 -31.94 -31.15
C GLN A 761 -8.85 -31.39 -29.72
N LEU A 762 -9.10 -30.09 -29.58
CA LEU A 762 -9.08 -29.42 -28.29
C LEU A 762 -10.25 -29.87 -27.41
N PRO A 763 -10.04 -30.06 -26.09
CA PRO A 763 -11.05 -30.56 -25.16
C PRO A 763 -12.09 -29.49 -24.77
N ILE A 764 -12.52 -28.66 -25.72
CA ILE A 764 -13.52 -27.60 -25.53
C ILE A 764 -14.79 -27.99 -26.28
N THR A 765 -15.93 -27.95 -25.58
CA THR A 765 -17.26 -28.10 -26.18
C THR A 765 -17.85 -26.74 -26.54
N ALA A 766 -18.40 -26.63 -27.76
CA ALA A 766 -18.84 -25.37 -28.35
C ALA A 766 -20.26 -25.45 -28.97
N ASP A 767 -21.18 -26.14 -28.30
CA ASP A 767 -22.52 -26.42 -28.82
C ASP A 767 -23.40 -25.15 -28.90
N ASP A 768 -23.41 -24.33 -27.84
CA ASP A 768 -24.23 -23.10 -27.71
C ASP A 768 -23.36 -21.82 -27.66
N VAL A 769 -22.35 -21.73 -28.52
CA VAL A 769 -21.39 -20.59 -28.51
C VAL A 769 -21.95 -19.35 -29.19
N SER A 770 -21.72 -18.20 -28.56
CA SER A 770 -22.04 -16.88 -29.11
C SER A 770 -20.82 -15.96 -29.08
N ALA A 771 -20.69 -15.09 -30.09
CA ALA A 771 -19.62 -14.10 -30.17
C ALA A 771 -20.08 -12.74 -29.65
N GLU A 772 -19.52 -12.30 -28.52
CA GLU A 772 -19.75 -10.97 -27.95
C GLU A 772 -18.68 -10.00 -28.44
N SER A 773 -19.08 -8.93 -29.14
CA SER A 773 -18.16 -7.89 -29.59
C SER A 773 -17.58 -7.12 -28.41
N THR A 774 -16.27 -6.88 -28.42
CA THR A 774 -15.62 -5.99 -27.46
C THR A 774 -15.65 -4.53 -27.93
N LYS A 775 -15.10 -3.60 -27.13
CA LYS A 775 -14.88 -2.20 -27.54
C LYS A 775 -13.85 -2.06 -28.67
N HIS A 776 -13.02 -3.08 -28.90
CA HIS A 776 -12.04 -3.11 -29.98
C HIS A 776 -12.69 -3.65 -31.25
N PRO A 777 -12.58 -2.96 -32.41
CA PRO A 777 -13.08 -3.44 -33.68
C PRO A 777 -12.58 -4.86 -33.98
N HIS A 778 -13.48 -5.72 -34.46
CA HIS A 778 -13.20 -7.09 -34.90
C HIS A 778 -12.56 -8.03 -33.85
N LYS A 779 -12.75 -7.71 -32.56
CA LYS A 779 -12.37 -8.56 -31.43
C LYS A 779 -13.60 -9.06 -30.67
N TYR A 780 -13.67 -10.37 -30.47
CA TYR A 780 -14.81 -11.06 -29.89
C TYR A 780 -14.41 -11.97 -28.72
N ILE A 781 -15.28 -12.07 -27.73
CA ILE A 781 -15.23 -13.08 -26.67
C ILE A 781 -16.26 -14.15 -27.02
N LEU A 782 -15.86 -15.41 -27.04
CA LEU A 782 -16.70 -16.55 -27.44
C LEU A 782 -17.29 -17.21 -26.20
N ARG A 783 -18.52 -16.82 -25.84
CA ARG A 783 -19.23 -17.26 -24.63
C ARG A 783 -19.97 -18.56 -24.87
N GLY A 784 -20.17 -19.33 -23.80
CA GLY A 784 -20.93 -20.60 -23.86
C GLY A 784 -20.07 -21.80 -24.26
N THR A 785 -18.74 -21.69 -24.09
CA THR A 785 -17.82 -22.81 -24.19
C THR A 785 -17.64 -23.48 -22.83
N SER A 786 -17.30 -24.77 -22.80
CA SER A 786 -16.84 -25.45 -21.58
C SER A 786 -15.66 -26.35 -21.88
N GLY A 787 -14.76 -26.51 -20.91
CA GLY A 787 -13.49 -27.24 -21.09
C GLY A 787 -12.27 -26.33 -21.38
N ALA A 788 -12.49 -25.04 -21.59
CA ALA A 788 -11.43 -24.02 -21.57
C ALA A 788 -11.33 -23.37 -20.17
N VAL A 789 -10.11 -22.99 -19.76
CA VAL A 789 -9.83 -22.28 -18.49
C VAL A 789 -10.42 -20.87 -18.51
N SER A 790 -10.41 -20.24 -19.68
CA SER A 790 -11.05 -18.95 -19.93
C SER A 790 -11.83 -18.96 -21.25
N ASP A 791 -12.83 -18.08 -21.36
CA ASP A 791 -13.61 -17.96 -22.60
C ASP A 791 -12.67 -17.67 -23.79
N PRO A 792 -12.70 -18.49 -24.85
CA PRO A 792 -11.87 -18.27 -26.03
C PRO A 792 -12.10 -16.90 -26.64
N LYS A 793 -11.04 -16.32 -27.22
CA LYS A 793 -11.10 -14.99 -27.85
C LYS A 793 -10.78 -15.13 -29.33
N ALA A 794 -11.49 -14.37 -30.17
CA ALA A 794 -11.20 -14.29 -31.59
C ALA A 794 -10.88 -12.84 -31.96
N LEU A 795 -9.74 -12.62 -32.62
CA LEU A 795 -9.33 -11.33 -33.16
C LEU A 795 -9.05 -11.47 -34.65
N LEU A 796 -9.65 -10.60 -35.47
CA LEU A 796 -9.36 -10.55 -36.90
C LEU A 796 -8.03 -9.83 -37.12
N VAL A 797 -7.09 -10.48 -37.81
CA VAL A 797 -5.74 -9.96 -38.08
C VAL A 797 -5.30 -10.31 -39.50
N TYR A 798 -4.26 -9.63 -39.99
CA TYR A 798 -3.46 -10.12 -41.11
C TYR A 798 -2.28 -10.95 -40.60
N LEU A 799 -1.84 -11.93 -41.38
CA LEU A 799 -0.67 -12.75 -41.08
C LEU A 799 0.17 -12.93 -42.34
N VAL A 800 1.49 -12.76 -42.22
CA VAL A 800 2.43 -13.15 -43.28
C VAL A 800 2.68 -14.64 -43.17
N LYS A 801 2.31 -15.39 -44.20
CA LYS A 801 2.51 -16.84 -44.28
C LYS A 801 4.00 -17.18 -44.51
N PRO A 802 4.41 -18.44 -44.24
CA PRO A 802 5.77 -18.91 -44.52
C PRO A 802 6.20 -18.77 -45.99
N ASP A 803 5.25 -18.80 -46.93
CA ASP A 803 5.50 -18.55 -48.36
C ASP A 803 5.73 -17.07 -48.71
N GLY A 804 5.73 -16.19 -47.70
CA GLY A 804 5.92 -14.76 -47.84
C GLY A 804 4.70 -14.00 -48.31
N SER A 805 3.52 -14.62 -48.43
CA SER A 805 2.27 -13.94 -48.83
C SER A 805 1.39 -13.55 -47.64
N LEU A 806 0.57 -12.52 -47.80
CA LEU A 806 -0.31 -11.99 -46.75
C LEU A 806 -1.70 -12.62 -46.78
N CYS A 807 -2.19 -13.17 -45.67
CA CYS A 807 -3.55 -13.69 -45.53
C CYS A 807 -4.33 -12.99 -44.41
N LEU A 808 -5.66 -13.00 -44.52
CA LEU A 808 -6.57 -12.52 -43.48
C LEU A 808 -6.96 -13.73 -42.60
N ALA A 809 -6.75 -13.64 -41.29
CA ALA A 809 -6.93 -14.74 -40.36
C ALA A 809 -7.70 -14.34 -39.10
N TRP A 810 -8.49 -15.25 -38.56
CA TRP A 810 -8.95 -15.22 -37.19
C TRP A 810 -7.86 -15.78 -36.29
N ARG A 811 -7.30 -14.95 -35.42
CA ARG A 811 -6.49 -15.42 -34.29
C ARG A 811 -7.41 -15.86 -33.18
N VAL A 812 -7.59 -17.17 -33.06
CA VAL A 812 -8.37 -17.82 -32.01
C VAL A 812 -7.44 -18.20 -30.86
N GLU A 813 -7.68 -17.59 -29.71
CA GLU A 813 -6.97 -17.83 -28.46
C GLU A 813 -7.76 -18.85 -27.63
N THR A 814 -7.18 -20.02 -27.38
CA THR A 814 -7.76 -21.08 -26.54
C THR A 814 -6.80 -21.48 -25.45
N ASP A 815 -7.31 -21.53 -24.23
CA ASP A 815 -6.57 -21.91 -23.01
C ASP A 815 -7.24 -23.17 -22.42
N VAL A 816 -6.55 -24.31 -22.50
CA VAL A 816 -7.04 -25.63 -22.06
C VAL A 816 -6.16 -26.24 -20.98
N ASP A 817 -5.63 -25.39 -20.10
CA ASP A 817 -4.76 -25.76 -18.96
C ASP A 817 -3.35 -26.18 -19.43
N ASP A 818 -3.22 -27.39 -19.97
CA ASP A 818 -1.93 -27.94 -20.44
C ASP A 818 -1.44 -27.33 -21.76
N ASN A 819 -2.27 -26.55 -22.48
CA ASN A 819 -1.91 -25.89 -23.73
C ASN A 819 -2.60 -24.53 -23.84
N TRP A 820 -1.83 -23.50 -24.18
CA TRP A 820 -2.37 -22.19 -24.56
C TRP A 820 -1.99 -21.91 -26.01
N LEU A 821 -2.99 -21.96 -26.88
CA LEU A 821 -2.81 -21.85 -28.32
C LEU A 821 -3.31 -20.50 -28.86
N LEU A 822 -2.51 -19.86 -29.71
CA LEU A 822 -2.97 -18.88 -30.69
C LEU A 822 -3.04 -19.57 -32.05
N THR A 823 -4.26 -19.88 -32.48
CA THR A 823 -4.52 -20.57 -33.74
C THR A 823 -4.98 -19.56 -34.79
N TYR A 824 -4.23 -19.42 -35.87
CA TYR A 824 -4.55 -18.54 -37.00
C TYR A 824 -5.35 -19.31 -38.04
N VAL A 825 -6.66 -19.14 -38.03
CA VAL A 825 -7.60 -19.79 -38.97
C VAL A 825 -7.91 -18.85 -40.12
N ASP A 826 -8.01 -19.35 -41.35
CA ASP A 826 -8.38 -18.55 -42.51
C ASP A 826 -9.70 -17.79 -42.27
N ALA A 827 -9.68 -16.48 -42.38
CA ALA A 827 -10.85 -15.68 -42.09
C ALA A 827 -11.91 -15.76 -43.19
N LYS A 828 -11.58 -16.12 -44.42
CA LYS A 828 -12.52 -16.11 -45.55
C LYS A 828 -13.32 -17.40 -45.67
N THR A 829 -12.69 -18.53 -45.39
CA THR A 829 -13.34 -19.85 -45.51
C THR A 829 -13.59 -20.49 -44.14
N ALA A 830 -12.76 -20.19 -43.15
CA ALA A 830 -12.69 -20.95 -41.89
C ALA A 830 -12.38 -22.45 -42.11
N GLU A 831 -11.61 -22.77 -43.16
CA GLU A 831 -11.31 -24.14 -43.59
C GLU A 831 -9.80 -24.48 -43.59
N GLU A 832 -8.93 -23.57 -43.15
CA GLU A 832 -7.48 -23.77 -43.12
C GLU A 832 -6.86 -23.14 -41.87
N ILE A 833 -5.84 -23.79 -41.29
CA ILE A 833 -5.01 -23.24 -40.20
C ILE A 833 -3.69 -22.78 -40.82
N HIS A 834 -3.43 -21.48 -40.78
CA HIS A 834 -2.21 -20.83 -41.29
C HIS A 834 -1.04 -20.90 -40.33
N GLY A 835 -1.34 -21.05 -39.04
CA GLY A 835 -0.32 -21.32 -38.05
C GLY A 835 -0.89 -21.51 -36.64
N VAL A 836 -0.12 -22.16 -35.78
CA VAL A 836 -0.41 -22.31 -34.36
C VAL A 836 0.82 -21.88 -33.57
N VAL A 837 0.61 -21.00 -32.61
CA VAL A 837 1.60 -20.72 -31.56
C VAL A 837 1.08 -21.41 -30.32
N ASP A 838 1.74 -22.48 -29.94
CA ASP A 838 1.53 -23.13 -28.65
C ASP A 838 2.54 -22.57 -27.66
N TYR A 839 2.06 -22.09 -26.52
CA TYR A 839 2.93 -21.64 -25.44
C TYR A 839 3.41 -22.81 -24.54
N VAL A 840 2.95 -24.07 -24.73
CA VAL A 840 3.17 -25.18 -23.77
C VAL A 840 3.82 -26.49 -24.33
N SER A 841 4.62 -26.49 -25.40
CA SER A 841 5.23 -27.73 -25.95
C SER A 841 6.78 -27.79 -25.96
N GLU A 842 7.31 -29.02 -26.10
CA GLU A 842 8.70 -29.42 -25.79
C GLU A 842 9.80 -28.54 -26.43
N ALA A 843 10.80 -28.11 -25.66
CA ALA A 843 12.00 -27.44 -26.16
C ALA A 843 13.30 -28.09 -25.65
N THR A 844 14.30 -28.15 -26.53
CA THR A 844 15.64 -28.64 -26.20
C THR A 844 16.64 -27.51 -26.13
N PHE A 845 17.47 -27.47 -25.07
CA PHE A 845 18.48 -26.44 -24.83
C PHE A 845 19.86 -27.09 -24.77
N GLN A 846 20.76 -26.72 -25.68
CA GLN A 846 22.17 -27.05 -25.52
C GLN A 846 22.82 -25.99 -24.63
N VAL A 847 23.24 -26.30 -23.42
CA VAL A 847 23.71 -25.32 -22.42
C VAL A 847 24.73 -25.92 -21.45
N TYR A 848 25.47 -25.07 -20.74
CA TYR A 848 26.10 -25.46 -19.49
C TYR A 848 24.98 -25.55 -18.44
N GLY A 849 24.81 -26.74 -17.88
CA GLY A 849 23.70 -27.03 -16.97
C GLY A 849 23.77 -26.25 -15.66
N TRP A 850 22.61 -26.14 -14.99
CA TRP A 850 22.48 -25.46 -13.70
C TRP A 850 23.49 -25.95 -12.67
N GLY A 851 24.15 -25.02 -11.97
CA GLY A 851 25.22 -25.30 -11.00
C GLY A 851 26.64 -25.28 -11.59
N ILE A 852 26.79 -25.33 -12.91
CA ILE A 852 28.08 -25.10 -13.59
C ILE A 852 28.30 -23.60 -13.73
N ASN A 853 29.34 -23.07 -13.06
CA ASN A 853 29.58 -21.62 -13.04
C ASN A 853 30.12 -21.09 -14.36
N ASP A 854 31.01 -21.84 -15.02
CA ASP A 854 31.73 -21.36 -16.20
C ASP A 854 32.25 -22.53 -17.04
N PRO A 855 32.59 -22.28 -18.33
CA PRO A 855 33.12 -23.31 -19.23
C PRO A 855 34.39 -24.00 -18.75
N GLY A 856 35.16 -23.40 -17.84
CA GLY A 856 36.40 -24.02 -17.33
C GLY A 856 36.17 -25.22 -16.42
N GLN A 857 34.92 -25.51 -16.05
CA GLN A 857 34.58 -26.55 -15.07
C GLN A 857 34.17 -27.89 -15.71
N VAL A 858 33.82 -27.91 -16.99
CA VAL A 858 33.34 -29.10 -17.72
C VAL A 858 33.83 -29.10 -19.16
N ASP A 859 33.98 -30.29 -19.74
CA ASP A 859 34.51 -30.44 -21.09
C ASP A 859 33.49 -30.10 -22.20
N SER A 860 32.19 -30.18 -21.92
CA SER A 860 31.13 -29.96 -22.92
C SER A 860 29.80 -29.51 -22.33
N ARG A 861 29.00 -28.82 -23.15
CA ARG A 861 27.58 -28.50 -22.89
C ARG A 861 26.71 -29.76 -23.00
N VAL A 862 25.57 -29.73 -22.31
CA VAL A 862 24.56 -30.79 -22.32
C VAL A 862 23.31 -30.34 -23.08
N ILE A 863 22.55 -31.28 -23.64
CA ILE A 863 21.22 -31.01 -24.19
C ILE A 863 20.19 -31.35 -23.11
N LEU A 864 19.39 -30.37 -22.72
CA LEU A 864 18.29 -30.52 -21.76
C LEU A 864 16.97 -30.39 -22.50
N THR A 865 16.03 -31.30 -22.23
CA THR A 865 14.65 -31.21 -22.73
C THR A 865 13.77 -30.67 -21.60
N ASP A 866 12.95 -29.66 -21.90
CA ASP A 866 11.99 -29.02 -21.00
C ASP A 866 12.56 -28.69 -19.62
N PRO A 867 13.60 -27.84 -19.54
CA PRO A 867 14.29 -27.58 -18.29
C PRO A 867 13.47 -26.77 -17.26
N TRP A 868 12.28 -26.31 -17.63
CA TRP A 868 11.39 -25.50 -16.79
C TRP A 868 10.60 -26.36 -15.80
N ASP A 869 10.25 -25.78 -14.66
CA ASP A 869 9.29 -26.37 -13.72
C ASP A 869 7.87 -25.98 -14.12
N LEU A 870 7.04 -26.94 -14.55
CA LEU A 870 5.67 -26.68 -15.00
C LEU A 870 4.79 -26.03 -13.92
N LYS A 871 5.12 -26.20 -12.64
CA LYS A 871 4.39 -25.56 -11.55
C LYS A 871 4.71 -24.07 -11.46
N GLU A 872 5.97 -23.71 -11.69
CA GLU A 872 6.48 -22.33 -11.48
C GLU A 872 6.52 -21.51 -12.79
N SER A 873 6.55 -22.20 -13.93
CA SER A 873 6.55 -21.65 -15.30
C SER A 873 5.47 -22.35 -16.15
N PRO A 874 4.16 -22.15 -15.85
CA PRO A 874 3.07 -22.87 -16.49
C PRO A 874 2.86 -22.52 -17.97
N LEU A 875 3.41 -21.39 -18.43
CA LEU A 875 3.26 -20.86 -19.79
C LEU A 875 4.43 -21.19 -20.72
N THR A 876 5.38 -22.01 -20.24
CA THR A 876 6.63 -22.52 -20.84
C THR A 876 7.24 -21.70 -22.00
N CYS A 877 8.05 -22.32 -22.86
CA CYS A 877 8.43 -21.76 -24.15
C CYS A 877 7.69 -22.49 -25.26
N PRO A 878 7.38 -21.80 -26.38
CA PRO A 878 6.93 -22.50 -27.58
C PRO A 878 7.93 -23.57 -28.02
N THR A 879 7.46 -24.63 -28.68
CA THR A 879 8.30 -25.72 -29.23
C THR A 879 9.49 -25.18 -30.01
N GLN A 880 10.72 -25.35 -29.48
CA GLN A 880 11.94 -24.85 -30.12
C GLN A 880 13.18 -25.72 -29.80
N ASN A 881 14.02 -25.98 -30.80
CA ASN A 881 15.33 -26.61 -30.60
C ASN A 881 16.42 -25.53 -30.54
N PHE A 882 16.83 -25.18 -29.34
CA PHE A 882 17.89 -24.22 -29.05
C PHE A 882 19.26 -24.91 -28.90
N SER A 883 19.67 -25.64 -29.94
CA SER A 883 20.98 -26.27 -30.00
C SER A 883 21.89 -25.52 -30.97
N TYR A 884 22.68 -24.59 -30.44
CA TYR A 884 23.62 -23.77 -31.21
C TYR A 884 25.06 -24.05 -30.80
N GLU A 885 25.96 -24.05 -31.77
CA GLU A 885 27.39 -24.31 -31.55
C GLU A 885 28.03 -23.21 -30.68
N TYR A 886 28.95 -23.62 -29.81
CA TYR A 886 29.85 -22.73 -29.07
C TYR A 886 31.29 -23.14 -29.38
N PRO A 887 31.92 -22.53 -30.40
CA PRO A 887 33.23 -22.95 -30.90
C PRO A 887 34.34 -22.53 -29.93
N ALA A 888 35.25 -23.45 -29.62
CA ALA A 888 36.43 -23.17 -28.81
C ALA A 888 37.32 -22.13 -29.53
N GLY A 889 37.38 -20.91 -29.01
CA GLY A 889 38.20 -19.82 -29.55
C GLY A 889 37.55 -18.98 -30.66
N GLY A 890 36.24 -19.13 -30.92
CA GLY A 890 35.51 -18.28 -31.88
C GLY A 890 35.36 -16.83 -31.43
N SER A 891 35.03 -15.94 -32.37
CA SER A 891 34.66 -14.56 -32.04
C SER A 891 33.29 -14.56 -31.36
N PRO A 892 33.00 -13.65 -30.40
CA PRO A 892 31.70 -13.58 -29.74
C PRO A 892 30.48 -13.52 -30.67
N GLN A 893 30.63 -12.87 -31.83
CA GLN A 893 29.63 -12.80 -32.89
C GLN A 893 29.27 -14.18 -33.46
N ASP A 894 30.23 -15.10 -33.52
CA ASP A 894 30.07 -16.43 -34.13
C ASP A 894 29.14 -17.35 -33.30
N TYR A 895 28.92 -17.01 -32.02
CA TYR A 895 28.13 -17.82 -31.09
C TYR A 895 27.03 -17.04 -30.36
N ILE A 896 26.57 -15.92 -30.93
CA ILE A 896 25.51 -15.10 -30.31
C ILE A 896 24.24 -15.88 -29.98
N ASN A 897 23.83 -16.84 -30.82
CA ASN A 897 22.65 -17.68 -30.55
C ASN A 897 22.86 -18.63 -29.36
N ALA A 898 24.07 -19.19 -29.20
CA ALA A 898 24.42 -19.98 -28.03
C ALA A 898 24.48 -19.11 -26.76
N SER A 899 24.94 -17.87 -26.88
CA SER A 899 24.93 -16.88 -25.80
C SER A 899 23.48 -16.55 -25.36
N ILE A 900 22.61 -16.13 -26.28
CA ILE A 900 21.19 -15.85 -25.99
C ILE A 900 20.52 -17.05 -25.33
N THR A 901 20.76 -18.25 -25.85
CA THR A 901 20.21 -19.51 -25.30
C THR A 901 20.70 -19.77 -23.87
N GLN A 902 21.99 -19.60 -23.60
CA GLN A 902 22.56 -19.79 -22.26
C GLN A 902 22.02 -18.75 -21.27
N LEU A 903 21.92 -17.48 -21.69
CA LEU A 903 21.37 -16.40 -20.86
C LEU A 903 19.92 -16.68 -20.50
N PHE A 904 19.12 -17.03 -21.50
CA PHE A 904 17.72 -17.39 -21.33
C PHE A 904 17.55 -18.58 -20.39
N TYR A 905 18.29 -19.68 -20.62
CA TYR A 905 18.25 -20.86 -19.75
C TYR A 905 18.59 -20.52 -18.30
N THR A 906 19.70 -19.80 -18.07
CA THR A 906 20.18 -19.51 -16.72
C THR A 906 19.21 -18.60 -15.97
N ALA A 907 18.68 -17.57 -16.62
CA ALA A 907 17.70 -16.66 -16.02
C ALA A 907 16.38 -17.35 -15.69
N ASN A 908 15.85 -18.21 -16.56
CA ASN A 908 14.63 -18.96 -16.29
C ASN A 908 14.83 -20.03 -15.21
N ALA A 909 15.95 -20.76 -15.24
CA ALA A 909 16.28 -21.73 -14.20
C ALA A 909 16.40 -21.07 -12.81
N TYR A 910 16.89 -19.82 -12.76
CA TYR A 910 16.95 -19.04 -11.53
C TYR A 910 15.59 -18.46 -11.11
N HIS A 911 14.79 -17.95 -12.06
CA HIS A 911 13.41 -17.54 -11.80
C HIS A 911 12.63 -18.66 -11.09
N ASP A 912 12.66 -19.88 -11.64
CA ASP A 912 11.96 -21.03 -11.08
C ASP A 912 12.49 -21.41 -9.68
N LEU A 913 13.82 -21.29 -9.45
CA LEU A 913 14.39 -21.50 -8.11
C LEU A 913 13.87 -20.46 -7.11
N LEU A 914 13.88 -19.19 -7.50
CA LEU A 914 13.44 -18.09 -6.66
C LEU A 914 11.94 -18.20 -6.38
N TYR A 915 11.15 -18.59 -7.37
CA TYR A 915 9.74 -18.87 -7.22
C TYR A 915 9.51 -19.97 -6.18
N THR A 916 10.23 -21.09 -6.32
CA THR A 916 10.21 -22.22 -5.36
C THR A 916 10.57 -21.75 -3.94
N LEU A 917 11.50 -20.80 -3.82
CA LEU A 917 11.93 -20.20 -2.56
C LEU A 917 11.05 -19.03 -2.08
N GLY A 918 9.97 -18.68 -2.80
CA GLY A 918 8.94 -17.74 -2.37
C GLY A 918 8.93 -16.37 -3.06
N PHE A 919 9.73 -16.15 -4.10
CA PHE A 919 9.65 -14.96 -4.96
C PHE A 919 8.61 -15.18 -6.07
N THR A 920 7.34 -15.13 -5.67
CA THR A 920 6.17 -15.35 -6.53
C THR A 920 5.61 -14.04 -7.09
N GLU A 921 4.50 -14.09 -7.83
CA GLU A 921 3.86 -12.93 -8.46
C GLU A 921 3.49 -11.86 -7.45
N LYS A 922 2.86 -12.26 -6.33
CA LYS A 922 2.56 -11.33 -5.22
C LYS A 922 3.78 -10.71 -4.57
N ALA A 923 4.93 -11.38 -4.66
CA ALA A 923 6.20 -10.88 -4.12
C ALA A 923 6.92 -9.98 -5.13
N GLY A 924 6.32 -9.70 -6.30
CA GLY A 924 6.88 -8.84 -7.32
C GLY A 924 7.96 -9.53 -8.16
N ASN A 925 7.74 -10.80 -8.51
CA ASN A 925 8.62 -11.49 -9.46
C ASN A 925 8.48 -10.91 -10.88
N PHE A 926 9.28 -11.41 -11.83
CA PHE A 926 9.34 -10.88 -13.18
C PHE A 926 8.63 -11.82 -14.15
N GLN A 927 7.38 -11.53 -14.47
CA GLN A 927 6.55 -12.37 -15.33
C GLN A 927 5.73 -11.55 -16.32
N TRP A 928 5.62 -12.05 -17.54
CA TRP A 928 4.75 -11.40 -18.53
C TRP A 928 3.27 -11.52 -18.14
N ASN A 929 2.87 -12.68 -17.61
CA ASN A 929 1.51 -12.96 -17.19
C ASN A 929 1.53 -13.71 -15.85
N ASN A 930 0.74 -13.21 -14.90
CA ASN A 930 0.69 -13.73 -13.54
C ASN A 930 -0.47 -14.72 -13.34
N SER A 931 -1.22 -15.05 -14.40
CA SER A 931 -2.35 -15.99 -14.38
C SER A 931 -3.41 -15.70 -13.29
N GLY A 932 -3.57 -14.41 -12.95
CA GLY A 932 -4.46 -13.97 -11.87
C GLY A 932 -3.98 -14.28 -10.45
N LEU A 933 -2.75 -14.76 -10.26
CA LEU A 933 -2.17 -15.13 -8.97
C LEU A 933 -1.74 -13.93 -8.11
N GLY A 934 -1.74 -12.70 -8.64
CA GLY A 934 -1.43 -11.45 -7.93
C GLY A 934 -0.22 -10.73 -8.51
N GLY A 935 0.27 -9.68 -7.83
CA GLY A 935 1.34 -8.83 -8.40
C GLY A 935 0.87 -8.00 -9.58
N LYS A 936 1.81 -7.36 -10.29
CA LYS A 936 1.56 -6.65 -11.55
C LYS A 936 2.29 -7.35 -12.69
N GLU A 937 1.52 -7.82 -13.66
CA GLU A 937 2.01 -8.51 -14.87
C GLU A 937 2.78 -7.57 -15.83
N LYS A 938 3.28 -8.15 -16.93
CA LYS A 938 4.01 -7.49 -18.03
C LYS A 938 5.37 -6.96 -17.64
N ASP A 939 6.05 -7.66 -16.74
CA ASP A 939 7.31 -7.20 -16.18
C ASP A 939 8.45 -8.24 -16.20
N TYR A 940 8.37 -9.17 -17.16
CA TYR A 940 9.46 -10.06 -17.53
C TYR A 940 10.82 -9.33 -17.64
N VAL A 941 11.90 -10.09 -17.44
CA VAL A 941 13.25 -9.56 -17.60
C VAL A 941 13.62 -9.51 -19.08
N ILE A 942 13.97 -8.32 -19.57
CA ILE A 942 14.65 -8.14 -20.85
C ILE A 942 16.10 -8.58 -20.68
N LEU A 943 16.51 -9.62 -21.41
CA LEU A 943 17.83 -10.25 -21.30
C LEU A 943 18.67 -9.93 -22.53
N ASN A 944 19.59 -8.96 -22.42
CA ASN A 944 20.48 -8.59 -23.51
C ASN A 944 21.81 -9.36 -23.39
N ALA A 945 22.06 -10.26 -24.35
CA ALA A 945 23.34 -10.96 -24.49
C ALA A 945 24.32 -10.13 -25.33
N GLN A 946 25.60 -10.13 -24.95
CA GLN A 946 26.68 -9.40 -25.63
C GLN A 946 26.35 -7.92 -25.91
N ASP A 947 25.68 -7.27 -24.97
CA ASP A 947 25.17 -5.91 -25.15
C ASP A 947 26.32 -4.93 -25.45
N GLY A 948 26.16 -4.14 -26.52
CA GLY A 948 27.20 -3.22 -27.00
C GLY A 948 27.40 -1.97 -26.13
N ALA A 949 26.55 -1.73 -25.14
CA ALA A 949 26.64 -0.56 -24.27
C ALA A 949 27.85 -0.57 -23.34
N GLY A 950 28.49 -1.73 -23.14
CA GLY A 950 29.58 -1.89 -22.19
C GLY A 950 30.51 -3.07 -22.49
N ARG A 951 31.60 -3.15 -21.71
CA ARG A 951 32.55 -4.28 -21.66
C ARG A 951 33.05 -4.43 -20.23
N ASN A 952 33.53 -5.63 -19.89
CA ASN A 952 34.10 -5.97 -18.59
C ASN A 952 33.19 -5.68 -17.40
N ASN A 953 31.88 -5.82 -17.60
CA ASN A 953 30.87 -5.61 -16.56
C ASN A 953 29.57 -6.35 -16.90
N ALA A 954 28.56 -6.21 -16.06
CA ALA A 954 27.16 -6.44 -16.38
C ALA A 954 26.32 -5.47 -15.54
N ASP A 955 25.04 -5.32 -15.84
CA ASP A 955 24.13 -4.58 -14.96
C ASP A 955 22.68 -5.04 -15.08
N PHE A 956 21.92 -4.73 -14.03
CA PHE A 956 20.50 -5.01 -13.94
C PHE A 956 19.71 -3.78 -13.49
N ALA A 957 18.78 -3.33 -14.31
CA ALA A 957 17.84 -2.26 -13.98
C ALA A 957 16.52 -2.84 -13.47
N THR A 958 16.17 -2.50 -12.23
CA THR A 958 14.96 -2.99 -11.56
C THR A 958 13.93 -1.87 -11.34
N PRO A 959 13.01 -1.61 -12.26
CA PRO A 959 11.87 -0.75 -11.99
C PRO A 959 10.87 -1.43 -11.03
N PRO A 960 9.89 -0.69 -10.48
CA PRO A 960 8.82 -1.27 -9.66
C PRO A 960 8.03 -2.35 -10.40
N ASP A 961 7.29 -3.15 -9.63
CA ASP A 961 6.39 -4.19 -10.11
C ASP A 961 5.46 -3.70 -11.23
N GLY A 962 5.32 -4.52 -12.27
CA GLY A 962 4.55 -4.17 -13.48
C GLY A 962 5.30 -3.39 -14.56
N SER A 963 6.62 -3.24 -14.43
CA SER A 963 7.50 -2.69 -15.48
C SER A 963 8.66 -3.65 -15.74
N PRO A 964 8.97 -3.98 -17.01
CA PRO A 964 10.05 -4.91 -17.34
C PRO A 964 11.38 -4.49 -16.75
N ALA A 965 12.01 -5.39 -16.01
CA ALA A 965 13.40 -5.24 -15.63
C ALA A 965 14.33 -5.53 -16.81
N ARG A 966 15.57 -5.05 -16.75
CA ARG A 966 16.52 -5.22 -17.86
C ARG A 966 17.89 -5.62 -17.38
N MET A 967 18.35 -6.78 -17.83
CA MET A 967 19.71 -7.28 -17.64
C MET A 967 20.53 -7.03 -18.90
N ARG A 968 21.74 -6.48 -18.73
CA ARG A 968 22.70 -6.29 -19.81
C ARG A 968 23.98 -7.05 -19.48
N MET A 969 24.28 -8.05 -20.30
CA MET A 969 25.47 -8.88 -20.17
C MET A 969 26.51 -8.46 -21.21
N TYR A 970 27.74 -8.18 -20.78
CA TYR A 970 28.79 -7.67 -21.66
C TYR A 970 29.90 -8.69 -21.94
N LEU A 971 30.71 -8.37 -22.96
CA LEU A 971 31.95 -9.08 -23.26
C LEU A 971 33.09 -8.63 -22.35
N PHE A 972 33.93 -9.57 -21.94
CA PHE A 972 35.12 -9.34 -21.12
C PHE A 972 36.40 -9.51 -21.93
N THR A 973 37.22 -8.48 -21.94
CA THR A 973 38.43 -8.34 -22.77
C THR A 973 39.72 -8.63 -22.02
N HIS A 974 39.66 -9.33 -20.88
CA HIS A 974 40.83 -9.72 -20.11
C HIS A 974 41.57 -10.93 -20.70
N THR A 975 40.97 -11.59 -21.69
CA THR A 975 41.56 -12.70 -22.45
C THR A 975 41.54 -12.42 -23.94
N THR A 976 42.30 -13.22 -24.69
CA THR A 976 42.23 -13.26 -26.15
C THR A 976 41.94 -14.70 -26.58
N PRO A 977 40.80 -14.98 -27.23
CA PRO A 977 39.70 -14.05 -27.52
C PRO A 977 38.97 -13.54 -26.25
N PRO A 978 38.19 -12.45 -26.34
CA PRO A 978 37.32 -12.00 -25.26
C PRO A 978 36.37 -13.11 -24.80
N ARG A 979 36.12 -13.18 -23.49
CA ARG A 979 35.17 -14.11 -22.89
C ARG A 979 33.79 -13.45 -22.79
N ASP A 980 32.74 -14.17 -23.16
CA ASP A 980 31.37 -13.68 -23.05
C ASP A 980 30.82 -13.95 -21.63
N GLY A 981 30.46 -12.89 -20.91
CA GLY A 981 30.01 -12.96 -19.52
C GLY A 981 28.75 -13.77 -19.31
N VAL A 982 27.96 -14.01 -20.36
CA VAL A 982 26.77 -14.87 -20.31
C VAL A 982 27.09 -16.31 -19.90
N PHE A 983 28.27 -16.83 -20.29
CA PHE A 983 28.66 -18.19 -19.95
C PHE A 983 29.23 -18.32 -18.53
N GLU A 984 29.46 -17.21 -17.82
CA GLU A 984 29.74 -17.25 -16.39
C GLU A 984 28.43 -17.05 -15.60
N SER A 985 27.77 -18.15 -15.25
CA SER A 985 26.44 -18.16 -14.64
C SER A 985 26.39 -17.37 -13.34
N GLY A 986 27.50 -17.29 -12.61
CA GLY A 986 27.61 -16.46 -11.40
C GLY A 986 27.35 -14.99 -11.66
N ILE A 987 27.72 -14.44 -12.82
CA ILE A 987 27.44 -13.04 -13.19
C ILE A 987 25.95 -12.89 -13.51
N VAL A 988 25.37 -13.80 -14.28
CA VAL A 988 23.92 -13.77 -14.60
C VAL A 988 23.08 -13.84 -13.33
N ILE A 989 23.43 -14.73 -12.39
CA ILE A 989 22.74 -14.88 -11.10
C ILE A 989 22.94 -13.63 -10.23
N HIS A 990 24.14 -13.04 -10.21
CA HIS A 990 24.41 -11.79 -9.50
C HIS A 990 23.48 -10.68 -9.96
N GLU A 991 23.43 -10.45 -11.28
CA GLU A 991 22.59 -9.42 -11.88
C GLU A 991 21.10 -9.66 -11.62
N TYR A 992 20.62 -10.88 -11.81
CA TYR A 992 19.20 -11.19 -11.53
C TYR A 992 18.85 -10.99 -10.06
N THR A 993 19.82 -11.20 -9.16
CA THR A 993 19.64 -11.00 -7.72
C THR A 993 19.52 -9.52 -7.33
N HIS A 994 20.05 -8.59 -8.12
CA HIS A 994 19.68 -7.16 -7.99
C HIS A 994 18.19 -6.95 -8.21
N GLY A 995 17.61 -7.63 -9.21
CA GLY A 995 16.16 -7.70 -9.42
C GLY A 995 15.40 -8.19 -8.19
N LEU A 996 15.77 -9.38 -7.71
CA LEU A 996 15.18 -10.01 -6.51
C LEU A 996 15.24 -9.08 -5.29
N SER A 997 16.43 -8.61 -4.95
CA SER A 997 16.68 -7.85 -3.73
C SER A 997 16.01 -6.48 -3.76
N MET A 998 15.99 -5.80 -4.91
CA MET A 998 15.29 -4.52 -5.09
C MET A 998 13.77 -4.65 -5.11
N ARG A 999 13.20 -5.73 -5.67
CA ARG A 999 11.75 -5.99 -5.63
C ARG A 999 11.25 -6.37 -4.24
N LEU A 1000 12.03 -7.15 -3.49
CA LEU A 1000 11.63 -7.60 -2.15
C LEU A 1000 11.85 -6.54 -1.07
N THR A 1001 12.97 -5.82 -1.09
CA THR A 1001 13.30 -4.84 -0.05
C THR A 1001 12.37 -3.63 -0.13
N GLY A 1002 11.65 -3.33 0.95
CA GLY A 1002 10.67 -2.23 0.95
C GLY A 1002 9.39 -2.50 0.15
N GLY A 1003 9.29 -3.67 -0.49
CA GLY A 1003 8.13 -4.18 -1.21
C GLY A 1003 8.13 -3.89 -2.72
N PRO A 1004 7.34 -4.65 -3.51
CA PRO A 1004 7.39 -4.66 -4.98
C PRO A 1004 7.18 -3.31 -5.67
N ASP A 1005 6.44 -2.40 -5.03
CA ASP A 1005 6.12 -1.08 -5.58
C ASP A 1005 7.28 -0.07 -5.44
N ASN A 1006 8.36 -0.38 -4.73
CA ASN A 1006 9.44 0.57 -4.43
C ASN A 1006 10.85 0.02 -4.67
N SER A 1007 11.40 0.28 -5.86
CA SER A 1007 12.76 -0.15 -6.21
C SER A 1007 13.90 0.78 -5.75
N ARG A 1008 13.63 1.77 -4.87
CA ARG A 1008 14.66 2.72 -4.38
C ARG A 1008 15.27 2.32 -3.03
N CYS A 1009 14.93 1.12 -2.56
CA CYS A 1009 15.22 0.67 -1.20
C CYS A 1009 16.64 0.15 -0.97
N LEU A 1010 17.49 0.08 -1.99
CA LEU A 1010 18.90 -0.30 -1.89
C LEU A 1010 19.82 0.76 -2.53
N SER A 1011 19.61 2.04 -2.20
CA SER A 1011 20.33 3.17 -2.81
C SER A 1011 21.35 3.85 -1.88
N ALA A 1012 21.20 3.75 -0.56
CA ALA A 1012 22.22 4.21 0.38
C ALA A 1012 23.44 3.26 0.36
N PHE A 1013 24.64 3.77 0.67
CA PHE A 1013 25.89 3.03 0.54
C PHE A 1013 25.86 1.62 1.19
N GLU A 1014 25.44 1.50 2.45
CA GLU A 1014 25.40 0.21 3.15
C GLU A 1014 24.30 -0.72 2.61
N SER A 1015 23.15 -0.19 2.20
CA SER A 1015 22.08 -0.97 1.57
C SER A 1015 22.44 -1.42 0.15
N ALA A 1016 23.07 -0.55 -0.65
CA ALA A 1016 23.58 -0.88 -1.98
C ALA A 1016 24.69 -1.93 -1.88
N SER A 1017 25.56 -1.81 -0.86
CA SER A 1017 26.56 -2.83 -0.54
C SER A 1017 25.92 -4.17 -0.24
N MET A 1018 24.80 -4.21 0.50
CA MET A 1018 24.08 -5.47 0.70
C MET A 1018 23.47 -6.02 -0.58
N GLY A 1019 22.99 -5.16 -1.49
CA GLY A 1019 22.59 -5.53 -2.85
C GLY A 1019 23.68 -6.32 -3.57
N GLU A 1020 24.88 -5.74 -3.66
CA GLU A 1020 26.05 -6.41 -4.26
C GLU A 1020 26.42 -7.70 -3.51
N GLY A 1021 26.37 -7.69 -2.18
CA GLY A 1021 26.69 -8.87 -1.37
C GLY A 1021 25.68 -10.01 -1.51
N TRP A 1022 24.39 -9.71 -1.69
CA TRP A 1022 23.38 -10.74 -1.94
C TRP A 1022 23.54 -11.37 -3.31
N GLY A 1023 23.88 -10.59 -4.34
CA GLY A 1023 24.18 -11.13 -5.68
C GLY A 1023 25.32 -12.14 -5.64
N ASP A 1024 26.44 -11.74 -5.03
CA ASP A 1024 27.61 -12.61 -4.87
C ASP A 1024 27.29 -13.86 -4.01
N PHE A 1025 26.51 -13.68 -2.94
CA PHE A 1025 26.10 -14.78 -2.06
C PHE A 1025 25.23 -15.79 -2.79
N MET A 1026 24.19 -15.37 -3.52
CA MET A 1026 23.29 -16.28 -4.23
C MET A 1026 24.03 -17.01 -5.34
N ALA A 1027 24.87 -16.30 -6.10
CA ALA A 1027 25.75 -16.90 -7.10
C ALA A 1027 26.66 -17.97 -6.50
N THR A 1028 27.29 -17.66 -5.36
CA THR A 1028 28.16 -18.58 -4.63
C THR A 1028 27.40 -19.79 -4.09
N ALA A 1029 26.26 -19.58 -3.42
CA ALA A 1029 25.44 -20.65 -2.83
C ALA A 1029 24.94 -21.66 -3.89
N ILE A 1030 24.56 -21.19 -5.08
CA ILE A 1030 24.06 -22.02 -6.18
C ILE A 1030 25.16 -22.89 -6.79
N ARG A 1031 26.39 -22.36 -6.90
CA ARG A 1031 27.53 -23.05 -7.53
C ARG A 1031 28.35 -23.94 -6.59
N LEU A 1032 27.85 -24.22 -5.39
CA LEU A 1032 28.44 -25.24 -4.52
C LEU A 1032 28.40 -26.60 -5.22
N LYS A 1033 29.54 -27.28 -5.23
CA LYS A 1033 29.77 -28.59 -5.81
C LYS A 1033 29.58 -29.69 -4.76
N PRO A 1034 29.36 -30.95 -5.18
CA PRO A 1034 29.17 -32.06 -4.26
C PRO A 1034 30.29 -32.24 -3.22
N ASN A 1035 31.55 -32.07 -3.65
CA ASN A 1035 32.73 -32.29 -2.80
C ASN A 1035 33.18 -31.05 -2.02
N ASP A 1036 32.44 -29.94 -2.07
CA ASP A 1036 32.83 -28.75 -1.33
C ASP A 1036 32.67 -28.94 0.16
N THR A 1037 33.58 -28.31 0.89
CA THR A 1037 33.61 -28.31 2.34
C THR A 1037 33.69 -26.89 2.85
N ARG A 1038 33.54 -26.70 4.17
CA ARG A 1038 33.76 -25.41 4.84
C ARG A 1038 35.09 -24.73 4.47
N ALA A 1039 36.12 -25.51 4.14
CA ALA A 1039 37.43 -25.02 3.75
C ALA A 1039 37.54 -24.62 2.27
N THR A 1040 36.51 -24.84 1.47
CA THR A 1040 36.48 -24.41 0.06
C THR A 1040 36.33 -22.89 -0.01
N ASP A 1041 37.14 -22.26 -0.86
CA ASP A 1041 37.11 -20.82 -1.12
C ASP A 1041 36.50 -20.54 -2.51
N TYR A 1042 35.79 -19.42 -2.64
CA TYR A 1042 35.12 -19.03 -3.87
C TYR A 1042 35.48 -17.61 -4.32
N GLY A 1043 35.75 -17.44 -5.62
CA GLY A 1043 35.92 -16.13 -6.26
C GLY A 1043 34.82 -15.85 -7.28
N MET A 1044 34.50 -14.56 -7.46
CA MET A 1044 33.56 -14.08 -8.47
C MET A 1044 34.30 -13.61 -9.72
N GLY A 1045 33.79 -13.96 -10.91
CA GLY A 1045 34.33 -13.50 -12.19
C GLY A 1045 35.69 -14.10 -12.54
N MET A 1046 36.10 -15.22 -11.92
CA MET A 1046 37.44 -15.79 -12.09
C MET A 1046 37.73 -16.17 -13.54
N TRP A 1047 36.74 -16.73 -14.23
CA TRP A 1047 36.88 -17.14 -15.62
C TRP A 1047 36.92 -15.92 -16.53
N VAL A 1048 35.95 -15.01 -16.50
CA VAL A 1048 35.99 -13.84 -17.40
C VAL A 1048 37.19 -12.90 -17.17
N TYR A 1049 37.70 -12.80 -15.93
CA TYR A 1049 38.92 -12.02 -15.63
C TYR A 1049 40.23 -12.78 -15.83
N ASN A 1050 40.15 -14.10 -16.02
CA ASN A 1050 41.32 -14.98 -16.09
C ASN A 1050 42.28 -14.78 -14.90
N ASN A 1051 41.70 -14.71 -13.70
CA ASN A 1051 42.40 -14.43 -12.46
C ASN A 1051 41.82 -15.32 -11.36
N GLU A 1052 42.67 -16.12 -10.71
CA GLU A 1052 42.27 -17.03 -9.63
C GLU A 1052 41.73 -16.30 -8.39
N LYS A 1053 41.96 -14.99 -8.25
CA LYS A 1053 41.35 -14.18 -7.19
C LYS A 1053 39.96 -13.63 -7.57
N GLY A 1054 39.59 -13.70 -8.84
CA GLY A 1054 38.40 -13.05 -9.36
C GLY A 1054 38.48 -11.52 -9.26
N ILE A 1055 37.31 -10.88 -9.09
CA ILE A 1055 37.14 -9.43 -9.13
C ILE A 1055 37.07 -8.76 -7.75
N ARG A 1056 36.81 -9.54 -6.70
CA ARG A 1056 36.62 -9.02 -5.34
C ARG A 1056 37.95 -8.93 -4.61
N GLN A 1057 37.96 -8.17 -3.51
CA GLN A 1057 39.19 -7.91 -2.75
C GLN A 1057 39.80 -9.19 -2.13
N TYR A 1058 38.93 -10.12 -1.72
CA TYR A 1058 39.29 -11.41 -1.15
C TYR A 1058 38.36 -12.49 -1.70
N LEU A 1059 38.81 -13.74 -1.66
CA LEU A 1059 37.94 -14.89 -1.89
C LEU A 1059 36.93 -15.01 -0.74
N TYR A 1060 35.73 -15.48 -1.03
CA TYR A 1060 34.79 -15.91 0.00
C TYR A 1060 35.32 -17.16 0.67
N SER A 1061 35.62 -17.05 1.96
CA SER A 1061 36.30 -18.06 2.76
C SER A 1061 35.77 -18.01 4.19
N THR A 1062 35.78 -19.15 4.87
CA THR A 1062 35.56 -19.22 6.33
C THR A 1062 36.85 -19.04 7.13
N SER A 1063 37.99 -18.87 6.44
CA SER A 1063 39.28 -18.57 7.05
C SER A 1063 39.51 -17.06 7.12
N MET A 1064 39.69 -16.54 8.34
CA MET A 1064 40.08 -15.15 8.57
C MET A 1064 41.51 -14.83 8.06
N GLU A 1065 42.32 -15.85 7.73
CA GLU A 1065 43.61 -15.66 7.07
C GLU A 1065 43.44 -15.36 5.57
N THR A 1066 42.51 -16.07 4.92
CA THR A 1066 42.19 -15.87 3.49
C THR A 1066 41.34 -14.61 3.29
N ASN A 1067 40.37 -14.38 4.16
CA ASN A 1067 39.47 -13.23 4.09
C ASN A 1067 39.33 -12.56 5.47
N PRO A 1068 40.07 -11.48 5.74
CA PRO A 1068 40.08 -10.82 7.05
C PRO A 1068 38.93 -9.81 7.24
N LEU A 1069 37.98 -9.73 6.31
CA LEU A 1069 36.91 -8.73 6.34
C LEU A 1069 35.97 -8.94 7.52
N ASN A 1070 35.61 -7.84 8.17
CA ASN A 1070 34.61 -7.82 9.24
C ASN A 1070 33.77 -6.55 9.13
N TYR A 1071 32.75 -6.39 9.98
CA TYR A 1071 31.84 -5.25 9.90
C TYR A 1071 32.56 -3.89 9.97
N THR A 1072 33.64 -3.78 10.75
CA THR A 1072 34.40 -2.51 10.87
C THR A 1072 35.21 -2.17 9.62
N SER A 1073 35.44 -3.14 8.72
CA SER A 1073 36.09 -2.89 7.41
C SER A 1073 35.30 -1.90 6.55
N LEU A 1074 33.97 -1.87 6.70
CA LEU A 1074 33.08 -0.94 5.97
C LEU A 1074 33.41 0.53 6.24
N ASN A 1075 33.96 0.87 7.40
CA ASN A 1075 34.33 2.25 7.76
C ASN A 1075 35.36 2.88 6.80
N ARG A 1076 36.05 2.06 6.01
CA ARG A 1076 37.12 2.48 5.08
C ARG A 1076 36.74 2.26 3.62
N MET A 1077 35.48 1.97 3.33
CA MET A 1077 34.99 1.66 1.99
C MET A 1077 34.00 2.74 1.53
N TRP A 1078 34.01 3.03 0.23
CA TRP A 1078 33.15 4.04 -0.41
C TRP A 1078 32.47 3.54 -1.67
N GLU A 1079 32.70 2.28 -2.03
CA GLU A 1079 32.23 1.63 -3.25
C GLU A 1079 31.41 0.40 -2.85
N ALA A 1080 30.24 0.22 -3.48
CA ALA A 1080 29.23 -0.74 -3.05
C ALA A 1080 29.72 -2.19 -3.20
N HIS A 1081 30.48 -2.53 -4.23
CA HIS A 1081 30.99 -3.90 -4.40
C HIS A 1081 32.03 -4.25 -3.32
N ALA A 1082 32.88 -3.30 -2.91
CA ALA A 1082 33.80 -3.49 -1.78
C ALA A 1082 33.03 -3.76 -0.48
N GLY A 1083 31.98 -2.96 -0.22
CA GLY A 1083 31.10 -3.19 0.93
C GLY A 1083 30.32 -4.50 0.85
N GLY A 1084 29.87 -4.88 -0.36
CA GLY A 1084 29.16 -6.13 -0.62
C GLY A 1084 30.02 -7.36 -0.39
N THR A 1085 31.33 -7.27 -0.65
CA THR A 1085 32.28 -8.33 -0.31
C THR A 1085 32.27 -8.62 1.19
N VAL A 1086 32.14 -7.59 2.05
CA VAL A 1086 32.02 -7.78 3.50
C VAL A 1086 30.72 -8.52 3.84
N TRP A 1087 29.60 -8.13 3.21
CA TRP A 1087 28.30 -8.72 3.49
C TRP A 1087 28.18 -10.17 3.00
N ALA A 1088 28.60 -10.45 1.77
CA ALA A 1088 28.66 -11.80 1.22
C ALA A 1088 29.56 -12.73 2.06
N SER A 1089 30.68 -12.22 2.59
CA SER A 1089 31.55 -12.99 3.50
C SER A 1089 30.83 -13.39 4.79
N MET A 1090 30.02 -12.49 5.36
CA MET A 1090 29.19 -12.83 6.54
C MET A 1090 28.14 -13.89 6.21
N LEU A 1091 27.51 -13.80 5.04
CA LEU A 1091 26.51 -14.79 4.61
C LEU A 1091 27.15 -16.14 4.24
N TYR A 1092 28.39 -16.14 3.76
CA TYR A 1092 29.15 -17.36 3.50
C TYR A 1092 29.40 -18.17 4.78
N GLU A 1093 29.66 -17.50 5.91
CA GLU A 1093 29.74 -18.15 7.22
C GLU A 1093 28.38 -18.71 7.67
N VAL A 1094 27.29 -17.97 7.43
CA VAL A 1094 25.93 -18.44 7.72
C VAL A 1094 25.60 -19.70 6.91
N LEU A 1095 25.93 -19.71 5.62
CA LEU A 1095 25.74 -20.84 4.72
C LEU A 1095 26.44 -22.10 5.25
N TRP A 1096 27.74 -22.02 5.55
CA TRP A 1096 28.47 -23.19 6.06
C TRP A 1096 28.01 -23.62 7.45
N ASN A 1097 27.60 -22.69 8.33
CA ASN A 1097 27.02 -23.05 9.62
C ASN A 1097 25.70 -23.83 9.47
N LEU A 1098 24.88 -23.47 8.48
CA LEU A 1098 23.64 -24.19 8.20
C LEU A 1098 23.90 -25.53 7.49
N ILE A 1099 24.86 -25.59 6.57
CA ILE A 1099 25.26 -26.83 5.89
C ILE A 1099 25.83 -27.84 6.90
N ASP A 1100 26.72 -27.42 7.79
CA ASP A 1100 27.29 -28.31 8.82
C ASP A 1100 26.21 -28.92 9.71
N LYS A 1101 25.11 -28.17 9.93
CA LYS A 1101 24.01 -28.59 10.80
C LYS A 1101 22.95 -29.42 10.09
N HIS A 1102 22.61 -29.07 8.85
CA HIS A 1102 21.45 -29.60 8.13
C HIS A 1102 21.83 -30.41 6.88
N GLY A 1103 23.13 -30.56 6.60
CA GLY A 1103 23.63 -31.14 5.36
C GLY A 1103 23.51 -30.18 4.18
N LYS A 1104 23.91 -30.65 3.00
CA LYS A 1104 23.82 -29.94 1.73
C LYS A 1104 23.13 -30.85 0.72
N ASP A 1105 22.08 -30.35 0.09
CA ASP A 1105 21.46 -31.01 -1.07
C ASP A 1105 22.15 -30.51 -2.34
N ASP A 1106 22.71 -31.42 -3.13
CA ASP A 1106 23.37 -31.10 -4.41
C ASP A 1106 22.39 -31.11 -5.60
N GLY A 1107 21.12 -31.44 -5.36
CA GLY A 1107 20.06 -31.32 -6.35
C GLY A 1107 19.87 -29.87 -6.83
N PRO A 1108 19.22 -29.66 -7.99
CA PRO A 1108 19.00 -28.34 -8.57
C PRO A 1108 17.90 -27.54 -7.87
N ARG A 1109 17.07 -28.20 -7.06
CA ARG A 1109 15.90 -27.63 -6.36
C ARG A 1109 15.85 -28.10 -4.90
N PRO A 1110 15.32 -27.28 -3.99
CA PRO A 1110 15.14 -27.67 -2.60
C PRO A 1110 14.09 -28.77 -2.45
N THR A 1111 14.30 -29.64 -1.48
CA THR A 1111 13.23 -30.48 -0.92
C THR A 1111 12.73 -29.87 0.38
N PHE A 1112 11.41 -29.74 0.52
CA PHE A 1112 10.78 -29.15 1.69
C PHE A 1112 10.28 -30.22 2.67
N ASP A 1113 10.28 -29.89 3.96
CA ASP A 1113 9.53 -30.63 4.97
C ASP A 1113 8.02 -30.32 4.89
N GLU A 1114 7.21 -31.00 5.70
CA GLU A 1114 5.74 -30.80 5.74
C GLU A 1114 5.31 -29.36 6.11
N ARG A 1115 6.24 -28.53 6.59
CA ARG A 1115 6.01 -27.14 6.99
C ARG A 1115 6.48 -26.14 5.92
N GLY A 1116 7.00 -26.61 4.78
CA GLY A 1116 7.52 -25.75 3.72
C GLY A 1116 8.91 -25.18 4.02
N VAL A 1117 9.69 -25.82 4.90
CA VAL A 1117 11.09 -25.42 5.21
C VAL A 1117 12.06 -26.32 4.43
N PRO A 1118 13.09 -25.77 3.74
CA PRO A 1118 14.11 -26.58 3.09
C PRO A 1118 14.80 -27.53 4.09
N LYS A 1119 15.00 -28.78 3.69
CA LYS A 1119 15.57 -29.82 4.56
C LYS A 1119 17.08 -29.67 4.79
N ASP A 1120 17.79 -29.08 3.84
CA ASP A 1120 19.24 -28.92 3.87
C ASP A 1120 19.67 -27.47 4.14
N GLY A 1121 20.92 -27.30 4.55
CA GLY A 1121 21.48 -26.02 4.94
C GLY A 1121 21.71 -25.04 3.79
N LYS A 1122 21.97 -25.53 2.56
CA LYS A 1122 22.24 -24.68 1.39
C LYS A 1122 20.98 -23.90 1.03
N TYR A 1123 19.88 -24.62 0.77
CA TYR A 1123 18.62 -23.98 0.43
C TYR A 1123 17.95 -23.29 1.61
N LEU A 1124 18.15 -23.76 2.85
CA LEU A 1124 17.69 -23.05 4.04
C LEU A 1124 18.38 -21.68 4.17
N ALA A 1125 19.68 -21.57 3.91
CA ALA A 1125 20.38 -20.29 3.91
C ALA A 1125 19.83 -19.33 2.84
N MET A 1126 19.62 -19.82 1.62
CA MET A 1126 19.02 -19.03 0.54
C MET A 1126 17.59 -18.56 0.89
N LYS A 1127 16.76 -19.46 1.45
CA LYS A 1127 15.40 -19.13 1.89
C LYS A 1127 15.40 -18.07 2.99
N ILE A 1128 16.29 -18.18 3.98
CA ILE A 1128 16.45 -17.18 5.04
C ILE A 1128 16.79 -15.81 4.45
N VAL A 1129 17.69 -15.77 3.47
CA VAL A 1129 18.11 -14.53 2.83
C VAL A 1129 16.96 -13.88 2.07
N ILE A 1130 16.21 -14.66 1.27
CA ILE A 1130 15.03 -14.19 0.53
C ILE A 1130 13.95 -13.66 1.48
N ASP A 1131 13.61 -14.43 2.52
CA ASP A 1131 12.62 -14.01 3.51
C ASP A 1131 13.08 -12.77 4.28
N ALA A 1132 14.38 -12.65 4.55
CA ALA A 1132 14.94 -11.47 5.18
C ALA A 1132 14.76 -10.23 4.29
N MET A 1133 15.06 -10.30 2.99
CA MET A 1133 14.86 -9.18 2.05
C MET A 1133 13.41 -8.66 2.10
N ALA A 1134 12.43 -9.57 2.08
CA ALA A 1134 11.01 -9.22 2.11
C ALA A 1134 10.55 -8.55 3.42
N LEU A 1135 11.31 -8.71 4.51
CA LEU A 1135 11.05 -8.11 5.82
C LEU A 1135 11.77 -6.79 6.04
N LEU A 1136 12.75 -6.46 5.18
CA LEU A 1136 13.53 -5.24 5.32
C LEU A 1136 12.72 -4.02 4.85
N LEU A 1137 12.86 -2.94 5.60
CA LEU A 1137 12.32 -1.63 5.26
C LEU A 1137 13.27 -0.91 4.30
N ASP A 1138 12.84 0.27 3.84
CA ASP A 1138 13.58 1.15 2.94
C ASP A 1138 15.01 1.46 3.44
N ASN A 1139 16.01 1.22 2.58
CA ASN A 1139 17.45 1.48 2.79
C ASN A 1139 18.01 0.95 4.12
N PRO A 1140 18.01 -0.38 4.31
CA PRO A 1140 18.47 -1.00 5.55
C PRO A 1140 19.99 -0.87 5.71
N ALA A 1141 20.46 -0.78 6.96
CA ALA A 1141 21.87 -1.04 7.32
C ALA A 1141 22.07 -2.52 7.71
N ILE A 1142 23.30 -3.05 7.68
CA ILE A 1142 23.61 -4.44 8.03
C ILE A 1142 23.22 -4.75 9.48
N LEU A 1143 23.41 -3.80 10.42
CA LEU A 1143 22.97 -3.99 11.81
C LEU A 1143 21.44 -4.05 11.97
N THR A 1144 20.70 -3.48 11.02
CA THR A 1144 19.24 -3.61 10.94
C THR A 1144 18.80 -4.98 10.43
N LEU A 1145 19.68 -5.85 9.92
CA LEU A 1145 19.37 -7.27 9.73
C LEU A 1145 19.47 -8.04 11.05
N PHE A 1146 20.47 -7.79 11.90
CA PHE A 1146 20.61 -8.57 13.15
C PHE A 1146 19.47 -8.40 14.17
N ARG A 1147 18.63 -7.35 14.06
CA ARG A 1147 17.48 -7.12 14.98
C ARG A 1147 16.15 -7.77 14.53
N PRO A 1148 15.77 -7.79 13.23
CA PRO A 1148 14.61 -8.53 12.70
C PRO A 1148 14.95 -9.96 12.25
N VAL A 1149 16.21 -10.27 11.92
CA VAL A 1149 16.64 -11.62 11.48
C VAL A 1149 16.73 -12.58 12.66
N MET A 1150 17.09 -12.17 13.88
CA MET A 1150 17.04 -13.11 15.03
C MET A 1150 15.62 -13.65 15.31
N PRO A 1151 14.54 -12.85 15.21
CA PRO A 1151 13.18 -13.38 15.17
C PRO A 1151 12.94 -14.40 14.06
N SER A 1152 13.46 -14.22 12.83
CA SER A 1152 13.32 -15.19 11.73
C SER A 1152 14.14 -16.47 11.96
N TRP A 1153 15.26 -16.42 12.68
CA TRP A 1153 15.98 -17.62 13.16
C TRP A 1153 15.16 -18.43 14.19
N THR A 1154 14.18 -17.80 14.84
CA THR A 1154 13.20 -18.46 15.73
C THR A 1154 11.79 -18.64 15.13
N GLN A 1155 11.46 -17.94 14.03
CA GLN A 1155 10.16 -17.99 13.35
C GLN A 1155 10.16 -18.85 12.09
N ILE A 1156 11.32 -19.13 11.50
CA ILE A 1156 11.53 -20.37 10.76
C ILE A 1156 11.45 -21.45 11.83
N ARG A 1157 10.30 -22.12 11.90
CA ARG A 1157 10.11 -23.26 12.79
C ARG A 1157 11.10 -24.35 12.37
N LEU A 1158 12.28 -24.38 12.99
CA LEU A 1158 12.98 -25.66 13.23
C LEU A 1158 12.03 -26.58 14.02
#